data_AF-H3C665-F1
#
_entry.id   AF-H3C665-F1
#
_cell.length_a   1.000
_cell.length_b   1.000
_cell.length_c   1.000
_cell.angle_alpha   90.00
_cell.angle_beta   90.00
_cell.angle_gamma   90.00
#
_symmetry.space_group_name_H-M   'P 1'
#
loop_
_entity.id
_entity.type
_entity.pdbx_description
1 polymer ?
#
loop_
_entity_poly.entity_id
_entity_poly.type
_entity_poly.pdbx_seq_one_letter_code
_entity_poly.pdbx_strand_id
1 'polypeptide(L)'
;RKVTIGHNNKGSSAGWFVDKVILDDLGNKMVYEFPINRWFAVDEDDGKIQRDILVGGSQPTGIVYNVQIVTGNIRGAGTNSNIHVVMHGSKGVRNSGKVFLAGGKFERGLTDIFTIEIAALLSPLSRVTIGHNNDGVSAGWYCEKVVVYCPFTGIEQTFPCGKWLDEKEGDGLIERELYEMVSLRQKRQKKHPWSLWIWTSDLPNAGTDAEVYFQVYGEKGKSDELILDNKTDNFEQGQVDRFMVELPDLGKLTKLRIWHEKRSPFAGWHLSRATLMKTLTKEKYTFPCERWLDTNEDDNEVVRELPACGELVPEPLPLIKYRVTVCTGMVSGSGTDASVFLCLIGNQGDTGDRWLVNCKNNVNKFEKGNMDEFIIEAVAIGQILRVRIGHDGKGGGCGWFLNKVVVREEGQAEAHAVEFPCNRWLDRSEDDGQIVRELLPFSDGQRLYNVNYHIAVKTGNISGGSSDSNVFVKLYGEKGDTSKMMLLVSDNNLGNYFEKGRVDIFTVETSDIGQLSRLMIGHTNAGMHAGWFLDSVQIMVPVHGKHYMFPCHRWLDKDEADGKTQVEIYPSEILDVEQFINYEVTVVTGDVTFAGTNAKVFVQIYGDKGKTEVITIESRSNNYERDSTEIFKIEAKDVGKIFKIRMGHDGLGMGSGWFLETVYVKHLIMALVPVGGEEMREVVVTYSFPCSRWLANGEDDDELVVELLPEDADELQVNTYEVCVFTGDMLGAGADANVFINIYGENGDTGERYLSNSDNINKFERGQEDVFTVTAVDLGPLKKLRIRHDNSHSHSSWYLDRVEIVDTKDDTTYYFPCNRWLAVDEDDGQIARELVPVDEAFMKKDEDEEGTSTTLGLEQKSMSTTYTLRIKTGEKKNAGTDANVCAILFGENDDTGTESLTSRLVRTIKIN
;
A
#
# COMPACT_ATOMS: atom_id res chain seq x y z
N ARG A 1 6.49 -17.88 48.09
CA ARG A 1 5.72 -17.00 47.15
C ARG A 1 6.02 -17.32 45.69
N LYS A 2 7.29 -17.52 45.32
CA LYS A 2 7.75 -17.98 44.01
C LYS A 2 8.89 -18.99 44.23
N VAL A 3 9.02 -20.01 43.37
CA VAL A 3 10.22 -20.84 43.25
C VAL A 3 10.69 -20.80 41.80
N THR A 4 11.98 -20.59 41.58
CA THR A 4 12.59 -20.78 40.26
C THR A 4 13.26 -22.13 40.27
N ILE A 5 12.89 -23.00 39.33
CA ILE A 5 13.45 -24.35 39.21
C ILE A 5 13.85 -24.61 37.78
N GLY A 6 14.89 -25.40 37.56
CA GLY A 6 15.41 -25.72 36.23
C GLY A 6 16.65 -26.58 36.30
N HIS A 7 17.17 -26.97 35.14
CA HIS A 7 18.38 -27.78 35.00
C HIS A 7 19.32 -27.18 33.94
N ASN A 8 20.58 -27.63 33.93
CA ASN A 8 21.62 -27.09 33.05
C ASN A 8 21.72 -27.78 31.68
N ASN A 9 20.76 -28.65 31.35
CA ASN A 9 20.71 -29.45 30.12
C ASN A 9 21.98 -30.30 29.82
N LYS A 10 22.83 -30.60 30.81
CA LYS A 10 24.06 -31.39 30.62
C LYS A 10 23.82 -32.87 30.99
N GLY A 11 23.29 -33.65 30.05
CA GLY A 11 23.07 -35.09 30.19
C GLY A 11 22.51 -35.71 28.91
N SER A 12 22.68 -37.03 28.71
CA SER A 12 22.18 -37.74 27.51
C SER A 12 20.66 -37.88 27.44
N SER A 13 19.95 -37.57 28.54
CA SER A 13 18.49 -37.49 28.63
C SER A 13 18.15 -36.46 29.71
N ALA A 14 18.30 -35.19 29.35
CA ALA A 14 18.19 -34.10 30.30
C ALA A 14 16.74 -33.64 30.53
N GLY A 15 15.79 -34.09 29.70
CA GLY A 15 14.37 -33.78 29.84
C GLY A 15 13.80 -34.25 31.17
N TRP A 16 13.09 -33.36 31.87
CA TRP A 16 12.58 -33.61 33.22
C TRP A 16 11.12 -33.18 33.35
N PHE A 17 10.20 -34.13 33.47
CA PHE A 17 8.81 -33.83 33.82
C PHE A 17 8.68 -33.55 35.31
N VAL A 18 8.12 -32.40 35.66
CA VAL A 18 7.92 -32.00 37.06
C VAL A 18 6.43 -31.89 37.33
N ASP A 19 5.91 -32.79 38.18
CA ASP A 19 4.52 -32.74 38.63
C ASP A 19 4.30 -31.56 39.59
N LYS A 20 5.10 -31.47 40.65
CA LYS A 20 5.06 -30.37 41.62
C LYS A 20 6.38 -30.20 42.37
N VAL A 21 6.57 -29.02 42.93
CA VAL A 21 7.63 -28.71 43.91
C VAL A 21 6.99 -28.47 45.27
N ILE A 22 7.52 -29.12 46.31
CA ILE A 22 7.08 -28.93 47.69
C ILE A 22 8.24 -28.32 48.46
N LEU A 23 7.99 -27.19 49.14
CA LEU A 23 8.97 -26.50 49.96
C LEU A 23 8.48 -26.47 51.42
N ASP A 24 9.21 -27.15 52.29
CA ASP A 24 8.95 -27.19 53.73
C ASP A 24 9.72 -26.05 54.43
N ASP A 25 9.00 -25.02 54.88
CA ASP A 25 9.54 -23.95 55.69
C ASP A 25 9.49 -24.35 57.16
N LEU A 26 10.54 -25.07 57.58
CA LEU A 26 10.71 -25.58 58.94
C LEU A 26 10.69 -24.46 60.01
N GLY A 27 11.11 -23.25 59.65
CA GLY A 27 11.15 -22.10 60.57
C GLY A 27 9.76 -21.56 60.88
N ASN A 28 8.87 -21.54 59.89
CA ASN A 28 7.50 -21.07 60.04
C ASN A 28 6.45 -22.20 60.16
N LYS A 29 6.88 -23.47 60.14
CA LYS A 29 6.02 -24.68 60.14
C LYS A 29 4.96 -24.64 59.03
N MET A 30 5.35 -24.17 57.84
CA MET A 30 4.47 -24.07 56.68
C MET A 30 5.02 -24.92 55.53
N VAL A 31 4.14 -25.64 54.84
CA VAL A 31 4.46 -26.35 53.59
C VAL A 31 3.86 -25.58 52.43
N TYR A 32 4.70 -25.24 51.45
CA TYR A 32 4.29 -24.60 50.22
C TYR A 32 4.30 -25.61 49.08
N GLU A 33 3.16 -25.80 48.42
CA GLU A 33 3.07 -26.60 47.20
C GLU A 33 3.02 -25.70 45.95
N PHE A 34 3.78 -26.10 44.94
CA PHE A 34 3.91 -25.47 43.64
C PHE A 34 3.61 -26.52 42.57
N PRO A 35 2.34 -26.70 42.16
CA PRO A 35 1.98 -27.62 41.08
C PRO A 35 2.52 -27.09 39.74
N ILE A 36 3.13 -27.97 38.95
CA ILE A 36 3.83 -27.64 37.70
C ILE A 36 3.25 -28.41 36.51
N ASN A 37 3.20 -29.75 36.58
CA ASN A 37 2.68 -30.65 35.55
C ASN A 37 3.18 -30.36 34.12
N ARG A 38 4.49 -30.15 33.96
CA ARG A 38 5.12 -29.77 32.68
C ARG A 38 6.50 -30.38 32.50
N TRP A 39 6.94 -30.50 31.24
CA TRP A 39 8.32 -30.85 30.92
C TRP A 39 9.25 -29.64 31.06
N PHE A 40 10.45 -29.93 31.53
CA PHE A 40 11.63 -29.07 31.49
C PHE A 40 12.61 -29.78 30.56
N ALA A 41 12.50 -29.49 29.27
CA ALA A 41 13.34 -30.08 28.25
C ALA A 41 13.45 -29.09 27.09
N VAL A 42 14.49 -29.20 26.26
CA VAL A 42 14.65 -28.34 25.08
C VAL A 42 13.81 -28.79 23.89
N ASP A 43 13.40 -30.05 23.91
CA ASP A 43 12.78 -30.86 22.86
C ASP A 43 11.36 -31.35 23.22
N GLU A 44 10.82 -30.95 24.38
CA GLU A 44 9.46 -31.31 24.82
C GLU A 44 8.70 -30.07 25.29
N ASP A 45 7.36 -30.15 25.29
CA ASP A 45 6.42 -29.15 25.80
C ASP A 45 6.64 -27.75 25.16
N ASP A 46 7.07 -26.73 25.94
CA ASP A 46 7.43 -25.41 25.40
C ASP A 46 8.94 -25.16 25.27
N GLY A 47 9.75 -26.20 25.44
CA GLY A 47 11.20 -26.10 25.25
C GLY A 47 11.98 -25.38 26.36
N LYS A 48 11.34 -25.05 27.48
CA LYS A 48 11.97 -24.32 28.59
C LYS A 48 12.53 -25.28 29.62
N ILE A 49 13.83 -25.17 29.90
CA ILE A 49 14.54 -25.95 30.93
C ILE A 49 14.56 -25.27 32.31
N GLN A 50 13.92 -24.10 32.44
CA GLN A 50 13.82 -23.33 33.69
C GLN A 50 12.50 -22.56 33.74
N ARG A 51 11.86 -22.51 34.91
CA ARG A 51 10.60 -21.80 35.14
C ARG A 51 10.51 -21.14 36.49
N ASP A 52 9.67 -20.12 36.52
CA ASP A 52 9.22 -19.42 37.71
C ASP A 52 7.79 -19.88 38.10
N ILE A 53 7.60 -20.40 39.30
CA ILE A 53 6.32 -20.98 39.73
C ILE A 53 5.83 -20.29 41.02
N LEU A 54 4.54 -19.93 41.07
CA LEU A 54 3.92 -19.28 42.22
C LEU A 54 3.24 -20.28 43.16
N VAL A 55 3.20 -19.97 44.46
CA VAL A 55 2.53 -20.82 45.48
C VAL A 55 1.04 -20.95 45.15
N GLY A 56 0.54 -22.18 45.03
CA GLY A 56 -0.89 -22.49 44.85
C GLY A 56 -1.49 -22.21 43.47
N GLY A 57 -0.67 -21.85 42.47
CA GLY A 57 -1.16 -21.65 41.09
C GLY A 57 -1.17 -22.97 40.33
N SER A 58 -2.36 -23.52 40.01
CA SER A 58 -2.52 -24.73 39.20
C SER A 58 -2.13 -24.57 37.73
N GLN A 59 -1.82 -23.34 37.29
CA GLN A 59 -1.30 -23.01 35.96
C GLN A 59 -0.34 -21.81 36.10
N PRO A 60 0.90 -21.86 35.56
CA PRO A 60 1.74 -20.69 35.50
C PRO A 60 1.14 -19.69 34.50
N THR A 61 0.58 -18.60 35.00
CA THR A 61 0.17 -17.45 34.19
C THR A 61 1.36 -16.49 34.11
N GLY A 62 2.38 -16.86 33.35
CA GLY A 62 3.48 -15.95 33.10
C GLY A 62 3.03 -14.81 32.19
N ILE A 63 3.48 -13.60 32.51
CA ILE A 63 3.36 -12.43 31.64
C ILE A 63 4.53 -12.46 30.68
N VAL A 64 4.23 -12.41 29.39
CA VAL A 64 5.22 -12.39 28.31
C VAL A 64 5.77 -10.97 28.11
N TYR A 65 7.07 -10.89 27.82
CA TYR A 65 7.81 -9.70 27.45
C TYR A 65 8.69 -10.02 26.25
N ASN A 66 8.63 -9.19 25.21
CA ASN A 66 9.57 -9.25 24.10
C ASN A 66 10.70 -8.26 24.36
N VAL A 67 11.93 -8.75 24.46
CA VAL A 67 13.13 -7.96 24.74
C VAL A 67 14.02 -7.95 23.52
N GLN A 68 14.31 -6.77 22.98
CA GLN A 68 15.22 -6.57 21.87
C GLN A 68 16.52 -5.94 22.37
N ILE A 69 17.64 -6.48 21.92
CA ILE A 69 18.99 -6.02 22.23
C ILE A 69 19.63 -5.55 20.93
N VAL A 70 19.94 -4.26 20.84
CA VAL A 70 20.59 -3.69 19.66
C VAL A 70 22.08 -3.53 19.94
N THR A 71 22.91 -4.21 19.17
CA THR A 71 24.37 -4.08 19.22
C THR A 71 24.81 -2.99 18.25
N GLY A 72 25.67 -2.07 18.69
CA GLY A 72 26.04 -0.91 17.88
C GLY A 72 26.79 -1.28 16.59
N ASN A 73 26.67 -0.45 15.55
CA ASN A 73 27.34 -0.67 14.27
C ASN A 73 28.77 -0.08 14.21
N ILE A 74 29.55 -0.28 15.28
CA ILE A 74 30.96 0.16 15.35
C ILE A 74 31.91 -1.05 15.31
N ARG A 75 33.13 -0.84 14.84
CA ARG A 75 34.12 -1.92 14.69
C ARG A 75 34.37 -2.57 16.05
N GLY A 76 34.25 -3.90 16.12
CA GLY A 76 34.49 -4.68 17.35
C GLY A 76 33.31 -4.77 18.30
N ALA A 77 32.14 -4.20 17.96
CA ALA A 77 31.00 -4.10 18.88
C ALA A 77 30.40 -5.43 19.35
N GLY A 78 30.60 -6.54 18.63
CA GLY A 78 29.95 -7.82 18.92
C GLY A 78 30.66 -8.62 20.01
N THR A 79 29.91 -9.54 20.65
CA THR A 79 30.41 -10.35 21.77
C THR A 79 29.93 -11.80 21.69
N ASN A 80 30.66 -12.70 22.34
CA ASN A 80 30.29 -14.09 22.56
C ASN A 80 29.99 -14.42 24.04
N SER A 81 29.96 -13.40 24.91
CA SER A 81 29.60 -13.57 26.32
C SER A 81 28.10 -13.85 26.49
N ASN A 82 27.74 -14.50 27.60
CA ASN A 82 26.33 -14.72 27.94
C ASN A 82 25.74 -13.42 28.50
N ILE A 83 24.86 -12.80 27.72
CA ILE A 83 24.15 -11.58 28.10
C ILE A 83 23.00 -11.90 29.06
N HIS A 84 22.78 -11.05 30.05
CA HIS A 84 21.64 -11.13 30.96
C HIS A 84 20.94 -9.79 31.11
N VAL A 85 19.63 -9.86 31.43
CA VAL A 85 18.78 -8.70 31.67
C VAL A 85 18.03 -8.83 33.00
N VAL A 86 17.81 -7.71 33.69
CA VAL A 86 16.92 -7.59 34.85
C VAL A 86 15.93 -6.46 34.59
N MET A 87 14.64 -6.79 34.51
CA MET A 87 13.56 -5.82 34.36
C MET A 87 13.06 -5.40 35.73
N HIS A 88 13.00 -4.09 36.01
CA HIS A 88 12.51 -3.56 37.29
C HIS A 88 11.15 -2.90 37.10
N GLY A 89 10.14 -3.31 37.88
CA GLY A 89 8.81 -2.70 37.80
C GLY A 89 8.77 -1.25 38.30
N SER A 90 7.69 -0.54 38.00
CA SER A 90 7.47 0.88 38.38
C SER A 90 7.64 1.21 39.88
N LYS A 91 7.49 0.22 40.78
CA LYS A 91 7.67 0.41 42.24
C LYS A 91 9.05 -0.01 42.76
N GLY A 92 9.96 -0.51 41.92
CA GLY A 92 11.33 -0.90 42.29
C GLY A 92 11.48 -2.12 43.23
N VAL A 93 10.43 -2.48 43.98
CA VAL A 93 10.44 -3.61 44.94
C VAL A 93 10.35 -4.98 44.27
N ARG A 94 9.89 -5.04 43.00
CA ARG A 94 9.76 -6.28 42.23
C ARG A 94 10.59 -6.19 40.94
N ASN A 95 11.37 -7.23 40.65
CA ASN A 95 12.12 -7.38 39.42
C ASN A 95 11.98 -8.80 38.87
N SER A 96 12.42 -9.01 37.63
CA SER A 96 12.38 -10.32 36.95
C SER A 96 13.35 -11.35 37.54
N GLY A 97 14.33 -10.94 38.34
CA GLY A 97 15.59 -11.68 38.51
C GLY A 97 16.48 -11.55 37.26
N LYS A 98 17.68 -12.14 37.34
CA LYS A 98 18.62 -12.20 36.21
C LYS A 98 18.13 -13.23 35.20
N VAL A 99 17.72 -12.76 34.02
CA VAL A 99 17.30 -13.60 32.90
C VAL A 99 18.42 -13.62 31.86
N PHE A 100 18.99 -14.79 31.59
CA PHE A 100 20.01 -14.94 30.56
C PHE A 100 19.37 -15.05 29.18
N LEU A 101 19.89 -14.28 28.23
CA LEU A 101 19.41 -14.20 26.86
C LEU A 101 20.12 -15.25 26.00
N ALA A 102 19.80 -16.52 26.27
CA ALA A 102 20.42 -17.65 25.61
C ALA A 102 20.09 -17.70 24.11
N GLY A 103 21.06 -18.08 23.28
CA GLY A 103 20.90 -18.22 21.84
C GLY A 103 21.12 -16.95 21.01
N GLY A 104 21.35 -15.80 21.65
CA GLY A 104 21.70 -14.55 20.94
C GLY A 104 23.08 -14.60 20.29
N LYS A 105 23.21 -13.98 19.12
CA LYS A 105 24.48 -13.83 18.39
C LYS A 105 25.21 -12.55 18.80
N PHE A 106 24.48 -11.48 19.08
CA PHE A 106 25.02 -10.18 19.53
C PHE A 106 26.14 -9.64 18.62
N GLU A 107 25.97 -9.76 17.31
CA GLU A 107 26.94 -9.28 16.32
C GLU A 107 26.83 -7.78 16.08
N ARG A 108 27.90 -7.18 15.54
CA ARG A 108 27.94 -5.75 15.21
C ARG A 108 26.76 -5.35 14.30
N GLY A 109 25.98 -4.37 14.75
CA GLY A 109 24.84 -3.83 13.99
C GLY A 109 23.61 -4.75 13.97
N LEU A 110 23.64 -5.88 14.68
CA LEU A 110 22.53 -6.82 14.77
C LEU A 110 21.54 -6.40 15.88
N THR A 111 20.27 -6.76 15.70
CA THR A 111 19.24 -6.71 16.74
C THR A 111 18.80 -8.13 17.10
N ASP A 112 19.14 -8.58 18.31
CA ASP A 112 18.74 -9.89 18.85
C ASP A 112 17.45 -9.76 19.67
N ILE A 113 16.53 -10.72 19.55
CA ILE A 113 15.18 -10.60 20.13
C ILE A 113 14.81 -11.86 20.90
N PHE A 114 14.27 -11.66 22.10
CA PHE A 114 13.97 -12.71 23.07
C PHE A 114 12.56 -12.59 23.61
N THR A 115 11.86 -13.72 23.70
CA THR A 115 10.57 -13.82 24.39
C THR A 115 10.78 -14.33 25.81
N ILE A 116 10.54 -13.48 26.81
CA ILE A 116 10.74 -13.78 28.23
C ILE A 116 9.37 -13.90 28.91
N GLU A 117 9.18 -14.96 29.68
CA GLU A 117 7.98 -15.16 30.49
C GLU A 117 8.32 -15.01 31.97
N ILE A 118 7.63 -14.10 32.67
CA ILE A 118 7.81 -13.89 34.11
C ILE A 118 6.49 -13.95 34.87
N ALA A 119 6.51 -14.46 36.10
CA ALA A 119 5.31 -14.63 36.92
C ALA A 119 4.68 -13.33 37.47
N ALA A 120 5.14 -12.15 37.02
CA ALA A 120 4.67 -10.86 37.53
C ALA A 120 4.52 -9.82 36.41
N LEU A 121 3.47 -9.02 36.51
CA LEU A 121 3.33 -7.81 35.71
C LEU A 121 4.25 -6.72 36.27
N LEU A 122 5.32 -6.41 35.55
CA LEU A 122 6.29 -5.35 35.84
C LEU A 122 6.06 -4.10 35.00
N SER A 123 5.50 -4.24 33.79
CA SER A 123 5.22 -3.10 32.89
C SER A 123 4.21 -2.12 33.53
N PRO A 124 4.42 -0.79 33.42
CA PRO A 124 5.62 -0.14 32.88
C PRO A 124 6.84 -0.34 33.77
N LEU A 125 7.99 -0.62 33.16
CA LEU A 125 9.27 -0.76 33.82
C LEU A 125 9.81 0.61 34.26
N SER A 126 10.49 0.64 35.41
CA SER A 126 11.22 1.83 35.88
C SER A 126 12.61 1.94 35.27
N ARG A 127 13.29 0.80 35.08
CA ARG A 127 14.62 0.67 34.50
C ARG A 127 14.90 -0.78 34.10
N VAL A 128 15.96 -0.97 33.32
CA VAL A 128 16.48 -2.28 32.91
C VAL A 128 17.95 -2.38 33.29
N THR A 129 18.37 -3.45 33.96
CA THR A 129 19.79 -3.75 34.12
C THR A 129 20.22 -4.69 32.98
N ILE A 130 21.27 -4.34 32.24
CA ILE A 130 21.86 -5.17 31.19
C ILE A 130 23.33 -5.43 31.52
N GLY A 131 23.81 -6.65 31.28
CA GLY A 131 25.23 -6.98 31.45
C GLY A 131 25.57 -8.35 30.90
N HIS A 132 26.80 -8.78 31.13
CA HIS A 132 27.29 -10.10 30.74
C HIS A 132 28.20 -10.72 31.79
N ASN A 133 28.54 -12.00 31.61
CA ASN A 133 29.40 -12.77 32.52
C ASN A 133 30.91 -12.65 32.23
N ASN A 134 31.31 -11.83 31.25
CA ASN A 134 32.71 -11.65 30.82
C ASN A 134 33.40 -12.95 30.36
N ASP A 135 32.63 -13.96 29.92
CA ASP A 135 33.19 -15.22 29.42
C ASP A 135 33.46 -15.12 27.91
N GLY A 136 34.61 -15.66 27.46
CA GLY A 136 34.94 -15.81 26.03
C GLY A 136 36.18 -15.03 25.54
N VAL A 137 36.61 -15.32 24.30
CA VAL A 137 37.67 -14.59 23.60
C VAL A 137 36.96 -13.43 22.88
N SER A 138 37.13 -12.19 23.37
CA SER A 138 36.37 -10.97 22.97
C SER A 138 35.03 -10.78 23.69
N ALA A 139 35.09 -10.72 25.04
CA ALA A 139 33.92 -10.46 25.88
C ALA A 139 33.38 -9.01 25.79
N GLY A 140 34.20 -8.05 25.36
CA GLY A 140 33.81 -6.67 25.17
C GLY A 140 32.64 -6.50 24.22
N TRP A 141 31.66 -5.69 24.60
CA TRP A 141 30.40 -5.57 23.87
C TRP A 141 29.93 -4.12 23.81
N TYR A 142 29.55 -3.62 22.64
CA TYR A 142 28.92 -2.30 22.55
C TYR A 142 27.40 -2.43 22.42
N CYS A 143 26.69 -2.17 23.53
CA CYS A 143 25.24 -2.14 23.56
C CYS A 143 24.73 -0.76 23.16
N GLU A 144 23.94 -0.69 22.08
CA GLU A 144 23.31 0.55 21.61
C GLU A 144 22.07 0.88 22.46
N LYS A 145 21.13 -0.06 22.57
CA LYS A 145 19.89 0.09 23.35
C LYS A 145 19.22 -1.24 23.65
N VAL A 146 18.36 -1.24 24.66
CA VAL A 146 17.43 -2.33 24.99
C VAL A 146 16.00 -1.85 24.77
N VAL A 147 15.16 -2.62 24.09
CA VAL A 147 13.73 -2.32 23.91
C VAL A 147 12.93 -3.42 24.58
N VAL A 148 11.95 -3.06 25.42
CA VAL A 148 11.09 -4.04 26.09
C VAL A 148 9.63 -3.76 25.79
N TYR A 149 8.95 -4.73 25.20
CA TYR A 149 7.53 -4.71 24.90
C TYR A 149 6.77 -5.72 25.75
N CYS A 150 5.69 -5.29 26.40
CA CYS A 150 4.78 -6.17 27.15
C CYS A 150 3.39 -6.21 26.47
N PRO A 151 3.05 -7.29 25.73
CA PRO A 151 1.77 -7.43 25.02
C PRO A 151 0.54 -7.21 25.89
N PHE A 152 0.59 -7.66 27.15
CA PHE A 152 -0.51 -7.51 28.10
C PHE A 152 -0.86 -6.06 28.40
N THR A 153 0.14 -5.18 28.46
CA THR A 153 -0.06 -3.74 28.70
C THR A 153 -0.15 -2.93 27.42
N GLY A 154 0.35 -3.47 26.31
CA GLY A 154 0.52 -2.73 25.06
C GLY A 154 1.62 -1.67 25.15
N ILE A 155 2.53 -1.74 26.12
CA ILE A 155 3.57 -0.71 26.34
C ILE A 155 4.91 -1.26 25.85
N GLU A 156 5.54 -0.51 24.95
CA GLU A 156 6.94 -0.72 24.55
C GLU A 156 7.80 0.46 25.02
N GLN A 157 8.91 0.14 25.68
CA GLN A 157 9.82 1.10 26.28
C GLN A 157 11.23 0.91 25.71
N THR A 158 11.87 2.01 25.34
CA THR A 158 13.26 2.02 24.88
C THR A 158 14.19 2.52 25.98
N PHE A 159 15.27 1.78 26.23
CA PHE A 159 16.31 2.05 27.21
C PHE A 159 17.65 2.23 26.47
N PRO A 160 18.04 3.46 26.12
CA PRO A 160 19.32 3.71 25.45
C PRO A 160 20.51 3.33 26.34
N CYS A 161 21.56 2.78 25.73
CA CYS A 161 22.83 2.50 26.39
C CYS A 161 23.94 3.33 25.74
N GLY A 162 24.26 3.06 24.46
CA GLY A 162 25.27 3.76 23.67
C GLY A 162 26.67 3.69 24.29
N LYS A 163 27.05 2.55 24.86
CA LYS A 163 28.30 2.35 25.60
C LYS A 163 28.90 0.97 25.38
N TRP A 164 30.23 0.92 25.51
CA TRP A 164 30.97 -0.32 25.73
C TRP A 164 30.65 -0.86 27.12
N LEU A 165 30.37 -2.16 27.17
CA LEU A 165 30.35 -3.03 28.32
C LEU A 165 31.57 -3.94 28.22
N ASP A 166 32.69 -3.45 28.76
CA ASP A 166 34.00 -4.09 28.71
C ASP A 166 34.83 -3.58 29.89
N GLU A 167 35.66 -4.43 30.49
CA GLU A 167 36.60 -4.05 31.56
C GLU A 167 37.79 -3.21 31.04
N LYS A 168 38.09 -3.28 29.74
CA LYS A 168 39.25 -2.67 29.09
C LYS A 168 38.91 -1.49 28.18
N GLU A 169 37.65 -1.36 27.77
CA GLU A 169 37.16 -0.26 26.93
C GLU A 169 36.03 0.53 27.62
N GLY A 170 35.73 1.72 27.10
CA GLY A 170 34.68 2.57 27.69
C GLY A 170 35.03 3.05 29.10
N ASP A 171 34.18 2.72 30.07
CA ASP A 171 34.36 3.08 31.49
C ASP A 171 34.66 1.87 32.40
N GLY A 172 34.97 0.70 31.82
CA GLY A 172 35.37 -0.49 32.58
C GLY A 172 34.21 -1.29 33.19
N LEU A 173 32.94 -0.95 32.91
CA LEU A 173 31.78 -1.63 33.48
C LEU A 173 31.19 -2.67 32.52
N ILE A 174 30.97 -3.90 32.98
CA ILE A 174 30.34 -4.99 32.21
C ILE A 174 28.82 -5.15 32.48
N GLU A 175 28.27 -4.34 33.37
CA GLU A 175 26.84 -4.31 33.74
C GLU A 175 26.41 -2.86 34.02
N ARG A 176 25.21 -2.48 33.58
CA ARG A 176 24.64 -1.14 33.77
C ARG A 176 23.14 -1.17 34.03
N GLU A 177 22.66 -0.18 34.77
CA GLU A 177 21.24 0.18 34.81
C GLU A 177 20.94 1.23 33.74
N LEU A 178 19.93 0.98 32.93
CA LEU A 178 19.44 1.82 31.85
C LEU A 178 18.05 2.35 32.20
N TYR A 179 17.83 3.63 31.96
CA TYR A 179 16.55 4.30 32.20
C TYR A 179 15.82 4.56 30.88
N GLU A 180 14.49 4.56 30.95
CA GLU A 180 13.66 4.74 29.78
C GLU A 180 13.83 6.14 29.18
N MET A 181 13.93 6.19 27.86
CA MET A 181 13.72 7.42 27.10
C MET A 181 12.23 7.57 26.80
N VAL A 182 11.52 8.30 27.65
CA VAL A 182 10.03 8.39 27.62
C VAL A 182 9.50 8.90 26.28
N SER A 183 10.25 9.75 25.57
CA SER A 183 9.89 10.25 24.23
C SER A 183 9.87 9.16 23.15
N LEU A 184 10.49 8.00 23.40
CA LEU A 184 10.50 6.83 22.51
C LEU A 184 9.48 5.76 22.94
N ARG A 185 8.65 6.02 23.95
CA ARG A 185 7.62 5.07 24.39
C ARG A 185 6.57 4.91 23.31
N GLN A 186 6.28 3.66 22.95
CA GLN A 186 5.22 3.33 22.01
C GLN A 186 4.07 2.61 22.70
N LYS A 187 2.85 2.87 22.23
CA LYS A 187 1.65 2.10 22.58
C LYS A 187 1.32 1.18 21.42
N ARG A 188 1.31 -0.11 21.69
CA ARG A 188 0.96 -1.19 20.75
C ARG A 188 -0.40 -1.77 21.13
N GLN A 189 -0.97 -2.58 20.24
CA GLN A 189 -2.22 -3.28 20.52
C GLN A 189 -2.05 -4.21 21.72
N LYS A 190 -2.95 -4.10 22.70
CA LYS A 190 -2.96 -5.01 23.85
C LYS A 190 -3.40 -6.39 23.42
N LYS A 191 -2.67 -7.41 23.85
CA LYS A 191 -3.05 -8.82 23.67
C LYS A 191 -3.23 -9.47 25.04
N HIS A 192 -4.26 -10.29 25.17
CA HIS A 192 -4.63 -10.98 26.39
C HIS A 192 -4.32 -12.47 26.25
N PRO A 193 -3.78 -13.11 27.30
CA PRO A 193 -3.53 -14.55 27.27
C PRO A 193 -4.83 -15.34 27.39
N TRP A 194 -4.93 -16.37 26.56
CA TRP A 194 -5.98 -17.38 26.57
C TRP A 194 -5.35 -18.77 26.60
N SER A 195 -5.99 -19.67 27.33
CA SER A 195 -5.69 -21.09 27.26
C SER A 195 -6.59 -21.73 26.20
N LEU A 196 -5.97 -22.40 25.24
CA LEU A 196 -6.62 -23.14 24.18
C LEU A 196 -6.41 -24.64 24.41
N TRP A 197 -7.49 -25.41 24.26
CA TRP A 197 -7.44 -26.86 24.22
C TRP A 197 -8.04 -27.34 22.92
N ILE A 198 -7.37 -28.28 22.27
CA ILE A 198 -7.80 -28.95 21.05
C ILE A 198 -7.95 -30.43 21.38
N TRP A 199 -9.06 -31.04 20.95
CA TRP A 199 -9.30 -32.48 21.12
C TRP A 199 -9.35 -33.13 19.75
N THR A 200 -8.34 -33.94 19.43
CA THR A 200 -8.41 -34.91 18.34
C THR A 200 -9.27 -36.08 18.81
N SER A 201 -10.16 -36.59 17.95
CA SER A 201 -11.00 -37.73 18.33
C SER A 201 -10.18 -39.02 18.48
N ASP A 202 -10.76 -40.02 19.12
CA ASP A 202 -10.18 -41.36 19.27
C ASP A 202 -10.47 -42.28 18.07
N LEU A 203 -11.05 -41.76 16.99
CA LEU A 203 -11.32 -42.51 15.77
C LEU A 203 -10.00 -43.00 15.13
N PRO A 204 -9.98 -44.19 14.49
CA PRO A 204 -8.79 -44.66 13.79
C PRO A 204 -8.28 -43.64 12.77
N ASN A 205 -6.98 -43.34 12.83
CA ASN A 205 -6.30 -42.37 11.95
C ASN A 205 -6.83 -40.93 12.06
N ALA A 206 -7.32 -40.53 13.23
CA ALA A 206 -7.84 -39.18 13.46
C ALA A 206 -6.76 -38.09 13.55
N GLY A 207 -5.49 -38.44 13.74
CA GLY A 207 -4.39 -37.47 13.95
C GLY A 207 -3.78 -36.91 12.67
N THR A 208 -2.98 -35.84 12.78
CA THR A 208 -2.38 -35.15 11.62
C THR A 208 -1.00 -34.56 11.91
N ASP A 209 -0.09 -34.70 10.94
CA ASP A 209 1.23 -34.03 10.91
C ASP A 209 1.21 -32.72 10.09
N ALA A 210 0.01 -32.24 9.74
CA ALA A 210 -0.15 -30.99 9.02
C ALA A 210 -0.04 -29.80 9.98
N GLU A 211 0.48 -28.69 9.48
CA GLU A 211 0.48 -27.44 10.25
C GLU A 211 -0.96 -26.95 10.39
N VAL A 212 -1.43 -26.84 11.65
CA VAL A 212 -2.80 -26.46 11.98
C VAL A 212 -2.85 -24.96 12.28
N TYR A 213 -3.82 -24.30 11.66
CA TYR A 213 -4.06 -22.87 11.79
C TYR A 213 -5.41 -22.64 12.45
N PHE A 214 -5.51 -21.58 13.24
CA PHE A 214 -6.78 -21.14 13.79
C PHE A 214 -6.94 -19.62 13.81
N GLN A 215 -8.19 -19.18 13.81
CA GLN A 215 -8.57 -17.78 13.89
C GLN A 215 -9.87 -17.64 14.69
N VAL A 216 -9.95 -16.62 15.53
CA VAL A 216 -11.07 -16.41 16.45
C VAL A 216 -11.81 -15.12 16.08
N TYR A 217 -13.13 -15.15 16.15
CA TYR A 217 -14.03 -14.05 15.82
C TYR A 217 -14.86 -13.66 17.03
N GLY A 218 -15.14 -12.37 17.15
CA GLY A 218 -16.05 -11.82 18.13
C GLY A 218 -16.69 -10.51 17.69
N GLU A 219 -17.49 -9.92 18.57
CA GLU A 219 -18.24 -8.68 18.29
C GLU A 219 -17.38 -7.48 17.88
N LYS A 220 -16.08 -7.47 18.23
CA LYS A 220 -15.14 -6.38 17.91
C LYS A 220 -14.21 -6.68 16.74
N GLY A 221 -14.44 -7.78 16.01
CA GLY A 221 -13.61 -8.19 14.86
C GLY A 221 -13.04 -9.59 15.02
N LYS A 222 -11.88 -9.83 14.41
CA LYS A 222 -11.23 -11.16 14.38
C LYS A 222 -9.76 -11.08 14.74
N SER A 223 -9.18 -12.19 15.19
CA SER A 223 -7.74 -12.32 15.40
C SER A 223 -6.99 -12.41 14.07
N ASP A 224 -5.67 -12.27 14.14
CA ASP A 224 -4.80 -12.78 13.07
C ASP A 224 -4.89 -14.31 12.99
N GLU A 225 -4.42 -14.84 11.88
CA GLU A 225 -4.20 -16.28 11.71
C GLU A 225 -3.04 -16.70 12.60
N LEU A 226 -3.27 -17.74 13.39
CA LEU A 226 -2.31 -18.24 14.36
C LEU A 226 -2.00 -19.69 14.02
N ILE A 227 -0.71 -20.00 13.93
CA ILE A 227 -0.22 -21.36 13.80
C ILE A 227 -0.25 -22.01 15.18
N LEU A 228 -0.84 -23.20 15.26
CA LEU A 228 -0.83 -24.05 16.43
C LEU A 228 0.33 -25.03 16.30
N ASP A 229 1.45 -24.67 16.90
CA ASP A 229 2.62 -25.52 16.99
C ASP A 229 3.26 -25.39 18.37
N ASN A 230 3.86 -26.46 18.84
CA ASN A 230 4.68 -26.50 20.06
C ASN A 230 5.81 -27.53 19.84
N LYS A 231 6.65 -27.79 20.84
CA LYS A 231 7.81 -28.70 20.64
C LYS A 231 7.46 -30.19 20.72
N THR A 232 6.20 -30.55 20.95
CA THR A 232 5.74 -31.93 20.99
C THR A 232 5.07 -32.34 19.69
N ASP A 233 4.95 -33.64 19.48
CA ASP A 233 4.08 -34.22 18.47
C ASP A 233 2.62 -33.88 18.83
N ASN A 234 1.96 -33.09 17.97
CA ASN A 234 0.66 -32.48 18.24
C ASN A 234 -0.44 -33.16 17.45
N PHE A 235 -1.66 -33.14 17.99
CA PHE A 235 -2.88 -33.56 17.31
C PHE A 235 -3.00 -35.06 17.05
N GLU A 236 -2.34 -35.92 17.84
CA GLU A 236 -2.47 -37.37 17.69
C GLU A 236 -3.85 -37.91 18.04
N GLN A 237 -4.15 -39.12 17.54
CA GLN A 237 -5.40 -39.82 17.82
C GLN A 237 -5.67 -39.90 19.34
N GLY A 238 -6.82 -39.37 19.77
CA GLY A 238 -7.26 -39.34 21.18
C GLY A 238 -6.51 -38.33 22.06
N GLN A 239 -5.64 -37.48 21.50
CA GLN A 239 -4.86 -36.50 22.25
C GLN A 239 -5.66 -35.24 22.58
N VAL A 240 -5.24 -34.58 23.67
CA VAL A 240 -5.70 -33.23 24.04
C VAL A 240 -4.50 -32.29 24.09
N ASP A 241 -4.38 -31.47 23.07
CA ASP A 241 -3.29 -30.50 22.94
C ASP A 241 -3.65 -29.19 23.62
N ARG A 242 -2.65 -28.55 24.23
CA ARG A 242 -2.82 -27.34 25.04
C ARG A 242 -1.89 -26.24 24.56
N PHE A 243 -2.46 -25.09 24.26
CA PHE A 243 -1.72 -23.92 23.80
C PHE A 243 -2.03 -22.70 24.66
N MET A 244 -1.07 -21.80 24.77
CA MET A 244 -1.27 -20.46 25.31
C MET A 244 -1.20 -19.47 24.14
N VAL A 245 -2.30 -18.77 23.89
CA VAL A 245 -2.43 -17.86 22.74
C VAL A 245 -2.73 -16.45 23.21
N GLU A 246 -2.18 -15.46 22.51
CA GLU A 246 -2.38 -14.04 22.83
C GLU A 246 -3.33 -13.41 21.80
N LEU A 247 -4.54 -13.05 22.24
CA LEU A 247 -5.56 -12.48 21.37
C LEU A 247 -5.85 -11.02 21.73
N PRO A 248 -6.17 -10.15 20.76
CA PRO A 248 -6.67 -8.82 21.04
C PRO A 248 -8.03 -8.88 21.76
N ASP A 249 -8.55 -7.72 22.17
CA ASP A 249 -9.91 -7.64 22.68
C ASP A 249 -10.94 -7.79 21.56
N LEU A 250 -11.41 -9.03 21.37
CA LEU A 250 -12.42 -9.39 20.36
C LEU A 250 -13.86 -9.21 20.87
N GLY A 251 -14.06 -8.75 22.11
CA GLY A 251 -15.38 -8.75 22.74
C GLY A 251 -15.89 -10.17 22.99
N LYS A 252 -17.21 -10.37 22.90
CA LYS A 252 -17.80 -11.70 23.01
C LYS A 252 -17.51 -12.52 21.75
N LEU A 253 -16.99 -13.73 21.93
CA LEU A 253 -16.64 -14.59 20.80
C LEU A 253 -17.89 -15.17 20.14
N THR A 254 -17.90 -15.18 18.81
CA THR A 254 -19.04 -15.60 17.97
C THR A 254 -18.73 -16.89 17.22
N LYS A 255 -17.49 -17.09 16.77
CA LYS A 255 -17.05 -18.28 16.05
C LYS A 255 -15.53 -18.49 16.08
N LEU A 256 -15.11 -19.68 15.70
CA LEU A 256 -13.72 -20.08 15.51
C LEU A 256 -13.57 -20.73 14.13
N ARG A 257 -12.55 -20.32 13.37
CA ARG A 257 -12.11 -21.03 12.17
C ARG A 257 -10.88 -21.83 12.48
N ILE A 258 -10.81 -23.07 12.00
CA ILE A 258 -9.65 -23.95 12.13
C ILE A 258 -9.45 -24.77 10.85
N TRP A 259 -8.19 -24.91 10.44
CA TRP A 259 -7.83 -25.59 9.19
C TRP A 259 -6.38 -26.07 9.20
N HIS A 260 -5.99 -26.82 8.18
CA HIS A 260 -4.58 -27.14 7.90
C HIS A 260 -4.26 -26.93 6.41
N GLU A 261 -2.98 -26.74 6.08
CA GLU A 261 -2.54 -26.35 4.73
C GLU A 261 -2.44 -27.50 3.72
N LYS A 262 -2.28 -28.75 4.19
CA LYS A 262 -1.97 -29.88 3.31
C LYS A 262 -3.26 -30.55 2.81
N ARG A 263 -3.69 -30.17 1.62
CA ARG A 263 -4.57 -31.04 0.79
C ARG A 263 -3.75 -32.20 0.20
N SER A 264 -3.18 -33.06 1.05
CA SER A 264 -2.44 -34.26 0.63
C SER A 264 -3.12 -35.54 1.13
N PRO A 265 -2.96 -36.66 0.41
CA PRO A 265 -3.32 -37.97 0.97
C PRO A 265 -2.66 -38.12 2.35
N PHE A 266 -3.41 -38.60 3.34
CA PHE A 266 -2.97 -38.85 4.72
C PHE A 266 -2.76 -37.62 5.64
N ALA A 267 -3.15 -36.40 5.22
CA ALA A 267 -3.18 -35.23 6.12
C ALA A 267 -4.52 -35.08 6.89
N GLY A 268 -5.42 -36.06 6.76
CA GLY A 268 -6.74 -36.06 7.38
C GLY A 268 -6.68 -35.86 8.88
N TRP A 269 -7.58 -35.04 9.40
CA TRP A 269 -7.65 -34.77 10.84
C TRP A 269 -9.09 -34.80 11.31
N HIS A 270 -9.43 -35.59 12.32
CA HIS A 270 -10.76 -35.54 12.90
C HIS A 270 -10.77 -34.73 14.20
N LEU A 271 -11.27 -33.51 14.11
CA LEU A 271 -11.43 -32.62 15.24
C LEU A 271 -12.74 -32.93 15.98
N SER A 272 -12.64 -33.30 17.26
CA SER A 272 -13.82 -33.43 18.14
C SER A 272 -14.33 -32.06 18.55
N ARG A 273 -13.49 -31.25 19.21
CA ARG A 273 -13.85 -29.90 19.65
C ARG A 273 -12.63 -29.04 19.97
N ALA A 274 -12.86 -27.74 20.09
CA ALA A 274 -11.92 -26.80 20.70
C ALA A 274 -12.55 -26.09 21.90
N THR A 275 -11.72 -25.61 22.83
CA THR A 275 -12.16 -24.78 23.96
C THR A 275 -11.16 -23.66 24.15
N LEU A 276 -11.67 -22.44 24.33
CA LEU A 276 -10.86 -21.28 24.65
C LEU A 276 -11.29 -20.70 26.00
N MET A 277 -10.34 -20.45 26.90
CA MET A 277 -10.60 -19.87 28.21
C MET A 277 -9.71 -18.67 28.47
N LYS A 278 -10.33 -17.53 28.79
CA LYS A 278 -9.61 -16.31 29.12
C LYS A 278 -8.90 -16.51 30.45
N THR A 279 -7.58 -16.37 30.46
CA THR A 279 -6.76 -16.83 31.60
C THR A 279 -7.10 -16.08 32.90
N LEU A 280 -7.49 -14.80 32.80
CA LEU A 280 -7.78 -13.93 33.94
C LEU A 280 -9.22 -14.01 34.44
N THR A 281 -10.21 -13.93 33.55
CA THR A 281 -11.64 -13.93 33.93
C THR A 281 -12.21 -15.33 34.06
N LYS A 282 -11.51 -16.35 33.53
CA LYS A 282 -11.96 -17.74 33.42
C LYS A 282 -13.23 -17.92 32.57
N GLU A 283 -13.61 -16.90 31.81
CA GLU A 283 -14.64 -16.98 30.77
C GLU A 283 -14.24 -18.05 29.75
N LYS A 284 -15.17 -18.97 29.45
CA LYS A 284 -14.92 -20.16 28.65
C LYS A 284 -15.89 -20.21 27.48
N TYR A 285 -15.34 -20.47 26.29
CA TYR A 285 -16.07 -20.73 25.06
C TYR A 285 -15.74 -22.14 24.56
N THR A 286 -16.73 -22.84 24.03
CA THR A 286 -16.58 -24.19 23.49
C THR A 286 -17.04 -24.18 22.03
N PHE A 287 -16.29 -24.89 21.19
CA PHE A 287 -16.50 -24.97 19.74
C PHE A 287 -16.60 -26.44 19.35
N PRO A 288 -17.81 -27.04 19.34
CA PRO A 288 -18.01 -28.41 18.90
C PRO A 288 -17.74 -28.55 17.41
N CYS A 289 -17.11 -29.64 16.98
CA CYS A 289 -16.86 -29.94 15.56
C CYS A 289 -17.37 -31.33 15.20
N GLU A 290 -16.77 -32.39 15.75
CA GLU A 290 -17.03 -33.81 15.45
C GLU A 290 -17.03 -34.13 13.95
N ARG A 291 -16.04 -33.61 13.22
CA ARG A 291 -15.94 -33.76 11.77
C ARG A 291 -14.49 -33.90 11.31
N TRP A 292 -14.32 -34.55 10.17
CA TRP A 292 -13.03 -34.64 9.48
C TRP A 292 -12.65 -33.29 8.85
N LEU A 293 -11.36 -32.99 8.78
CA LEU A 293 -10.72 -31.96 7.98
C LEU A 293 -9.81 -32.72 7.02
N ASP A 294 -10.39 -33.27 5.95
CA ASP A 294 -9.70 -34.14 5.00
C ASP A 294 -10.27 -33.92 3.60
N THR A 295 -9.40 -34.05 2.61
CA THR A 295 -9.77 -34.07 1.19
C THR A 295 -10.46 -35.34 0.73
N ASN A 296 -10.42 -36.45 1.47
CA ASN A 296 -10.96 -37.75 1.07
C ASN A 296 -12.11 -38.24 1.96
N GLU A 297 -12.35 -37.58 3.09
CA GLU A 297 -13.40 -37.92 4.05
C GLU A 297 -14.44 -36.80 4.15
N ASP A 298 -15.62 -37.13 4.69
CA ASP A 298 -16.72 -36.20 4.97
C ASP A 298 -17.16 -35.35 3.75
N ASP A 299 -16.82 -34.06 3.70
CA ASP A 299 -17.19 -33.13 2.62
C ASP A 299 -15.99 -32.67 1.77
N ASN A 300 -14.85 -33.36 1.88
CA ASN A 300 -13.62 -33.08 1.13
C ASN A 300 -13.04 -31.67 1.40
N GLU A 301 -13.32 -31.08 2.56
CA GLU A 301 -12.80 -29.80 3.02
C GLU A 301 -11.86 -29.95 4.22
N VAL A 302 -10.83 -29.11 4.25
CA VAL A 302 -9.83 -29.05 5.33
C VAL A 302 -10.03 -27.85 6.26
N VAL A 303 -11.16 -27.16 6.14
CA VAL A 303 -11.48 -25.94 6.90
C VAL A 303 -12.82 -26.12 7.61
N ARG A 304 -12.88 -25.75 8.89
CA ARG A 304 -14.10 -25.75 9.70
C ARG A 304 -14.37 -24.39 10.31
N GLU A 305 -15.62 -23.97 10.22
CA GLU A 305 -16.16 -22.81 10.94
C GLU A 305 -17.04 -23.34 12.06
N LEU A 306 -16.72 -23.00 13.30
CA LEU A 306 -17.36 -23.54 14.48
C LEU A 306 -18.04 -22.39 15.24
N PRO A 307 -19.37 -22.43 15.44
CA PRO A 307 -20.04 -21.40 16.21
C PRO A 307 -19.61 -21.50 17.68
N ALA A 308 -19.51 -20.34 18.33
CA ALA A 308 -19.22 -20.29 19.76
C ALA A 308 -20.43 -20.82 20.56
N CYS A 309 -20.18 -21.74 21.48
CA CYS A 309 -21.16 -22.31 22.41
C CYS A 309 -20.70 -22.13 23.86
N GLY A 310 -21.64 -22.24 24.80
CA GLY A 310 -21.37 -22.27 26.24
C GLY A 310 -22.28 -21.32 27.02
N GLU A 311 -22.05 -21.17 28.32
CA GLU A 311 -22.89 -20.32 29.20
C GLU A 311 -22.95 -18.86 28.73
N LEU A 312 -21.87 -18.36 28.13
CA LEU A 312 -21.80 -16.99 27.62
C LEU A 312 -22.53 -16.83 26.28
N VAL A 313 -22.77 -17.90 25.54
CA VAL A 313 -23.39 -17.89 24.19
C VAL A 313 -24.60 -18.81 24.20
N PRO A 314 -25.75 -18.34 24.74
CA PRO A 314 -26.95 -19.17 24.88
C PRO A 314 -27.57 -19.55 23.53
N GLU A 315 -27.39 -18.71 22.52
CA GLU A 315 -27.86 -18.92 21.15
C GLU A 315 -26.66 -18.85 20.20
N PRO A 316 -26.03 -19.99 19.87
CA PRO A 316 -24.97 -20.06 18.88
C PRO A 316 -25.47 -19.63 17.50
N LEU A 317 -24.61 -18.97 16.71
CA LEU A 317 -24.91 -18.64 15.32
C LEU A 317 -25.06 -19.93 14.47
N PRO A 318 -25.99 -19.96 13.49
CA PRO A 318 -26.20 -21.13 12.67
C PRO A 318 -25.08 -21.33 11.64
N LEU A 319 -24.88 -22.57 11.21
CA LEU A 319 -24.11 -22.91 10.03
C LEU A 319 -24.97 -22.74 8.78
N ILE A 320 -24.50 -21.96 7.82
CA ILE A 320 -25.17 -21.64 6.57
C ILE A 320 -24.34 -22.21 5.41
N LYS A 321 -25.03 -22.77 4.42
CA LYS A 321 -24.43 -23.17 3.15
C LYS A 321 -24.69 -22.09 2.12
N TYR A 322 -23.64 -21.47 1.60
CA TYR A 322 -23.71 -20.48 0.53
C TYR A 322 -23.43 -21.18 -0.80
N ARG A 323 -24.32 -20.99 -1.77
CA ARG A 323 -24.08 -21.36 -3.16
C ARG A 323 -23.39 -20.19 -3.86
N VAL A 324 -22.22 -20.48 -4.41
CA VAL A 324 -21.38 -19.52 -5.12
C VAL A 324 -21.25 -19.96 -6.57
N THR A 325 -21.62 -19.11 -7.50
CA THR A 325 -21.41 -19.31 -8.94
C THR A 325 -20.35 -18.33 -9.41
N VAL A 326 -19.26 -18.85 -9.95
CA VAL A 326 -18.16 -18.05 -10.52
C VAL A 326 -18.27 -18.06 -12.03
N CYS A 327 -18.36 -16.88 -12.65
CA CYS A 327 -18.54 -16.72 -14.09
C CYS A 327 -17.23 -16.24 -14.74
N THR A 328 -16.59 -17.10 -15.53
CA THR A 328 -15.40 -16.73 -16.31
C THR A 328 -15.81 -16.02 -17.60
N GLY A 329 -15.09 -14.95 -17.98
CA GLY A 329 -15.45 -14.13 -19.14
C GLY A 329 -15.25 -14.80 -20.49
N MET A 330 -15.68 -14.09 -21.55
CA MET A 330 -15.69 -14.58 -22.93
C MET A 330 -14.52 -14.07 -23.79
N VAL A 331 -13.60 -13.28 -23.22
CA VAL A 331 -12.42 -12.76 -23.92
C VAL A 331 -11.47 -13.90 -24.32
N SER A 332 -10.60 -13.71 -25.31
CA SER A 332 -9.58 -14.71 -25.65
C SER A 332 -8.63 -14.95 -24.47
N GLY A 333 -8.29 -16.21 -24.17
CA GLY A 333 -7.40 -16.54 -23.04
C GLY A 333 -8.00 -16.34 -21.65
N SER A 334 -9.33 -16.17 -21.53
CA SER A 334 -9.96 -15.82 -20.26
C SER A 334 -10.00 -16.92 -19.20
N GLY A 335 -9.78 -18.19 -19.57
CA GLY A 335 -9.80 -19.32 -18.65
C GLY A 335 -8.49 -19.48 -17.88
N THR A 336 -8.54 -20.15 -16.72
CA THR A 336 -7.36 -20.34 -15.86
C THR A 336 -7.17 -21.77 -15.37
N ASP A 337 -5.92 -22.21 -15.37
CA ASP A 337 -5.48 -23.47 -14.73
C ASP A 337 -5.05 -23.28 -13.26
N ALA A 338 -5.06 -22.03 -12.78
CA ALA A 338 -4.62 -21.72 -11.43
C ALA A 338 -5.63 -22.21 -10.38
N SER A 339 -5.15 -22.44 -9.16
CA SER A 339 -6.07 -22.77 -8.06
C SER A 339 -6.79 -21.49 -7.63
N VAL A 340 -8.11 -21.47 -7.76
CA VAL A 340 -8.95 -20.32 -7.39
C VAL A 340 -9.43 -20.46 -5.95
N PHE A 341 -9.41 -19.36 -5.20
CA PHE A 341 -10.00 -19.25 -3.86
C PHE A 341 -10.96 -18.07 -3.78
N LEU A 342 -11.88 -18.11 -2.82
CA LEU A 342 -12.81 -17.04 -2.53
C LEU A 342 -13.08 -16.89 -1.03
N CYS A 343 -13.33 -15.66 -0.58
CA CYS A 343 -13.78 -15.31 0.75
C CYS A 343 -15.04 -14.42 0.68
N LEU A 344 -16.15 -14.86 1.25
CA LEU A 344 -17.35 -14.05 1.42
C LEU A 344 -17.17 -13.19 2.68
N ILE A 345 -17.41 -11.89 2.55
CA ILE A 345 -17.25 -10.92 3.64
C ILE A 345 -18.61 -10.30 3.92
N GLY A 346 -19.13 -10.55 5.12
CA GLY A 346 -20.40 -10.00 5.60
C GLY A 346 -20.24 -9.11 6.83
N ASN A 347 -21.34 -8.51 7.27
CA ASN A 347 -21.34 -7.59 8.41
C ASN A 347 -21.15 -8.27 9.79
N GLN A 348 -21.17 -9.61 9.87
CA GLN A 348 -20.92 -10.38 11.10
C GLN A 348 -19.64 -11.25 11.04
N GLY A 349 -18.85 -11.11 9.98
CA GLY A 349 -17.59 -11.83 9.79
C GLY A 349 -17.39 -12.28 8.35
N ASP A 350 -16.42 -13.16 8.13
CA ASP A 350 -16.08 -13.67 6.80
C ASP A 350 -15.94 -15.20 6.79
N THR A 351 -15.89 -15.81 5.61
CA THR A 351 -15.69 -17.25 5.44
C THR A 351 -14.22 -17.66 5.41
N GLY A 352 -13.31 -16.70 5.26
CA GLY A 352 -11.91 -16.94 4.94
C GLY A 352 -11.73 -17.38 3.52
N ASP A 353 -10.47 -17.51 3.12
CA ASP A 353 -10.15 -18.02 1.80
C ASP A 353 -10.55 -19.50 1.70
N ARG A 354 -11.46 -19.79 0.77
CA ARG A 354 -11.97 -21.13 0.44
C ARG A 354 -11.50 -21.50 -0.94
N TRP A 355 -10.66 -22.52 -1.02
CA TRP A 355 -10.23 -23.09 -2.30
C TRP A 355 -11.42 -23.74 -3.01
N LEU A 356 -11.70 -23.29 -4.23
CA LEU A 356 -12.84 -23.70 -5.03
C LEU A 356 -12.54 -25.01 -5.79
N VAL A 357 -12.46 -26.11 -5.04
CA VAL A 357 -12.07 -27.44 -5.56
C VAL A 357 -13.29 -28.23 -6.01
N ASN A 358 -14.31 -28.30 -5.15
CA ASN A 358 -15.46 -29.19 -5.27
C ASN A 358 -16.60 -28.58 -6.11
N CYS A 359 -16.35 -28.42 -7.42
CA CYS A 359 -17.35 -27.90 -8.35
C CYS A 359 -18.52 -28.88 -8.56
N LYS A 360 -19.75 -28.37 -8.58
CA LYS A 360 -20.98 -29.16 -8.68
C LYS A 360 -21.37 -29.52 -10.10
N ASN A 361 -20.99 -28.70 -11.08
CA ASN A 361 -21.50 -28.79 -12.45
C ASN A 361 -20.41 -29.02 -13.51
N ASN A 362 -19.14 -28.64 -13.26
CA ASN A 362 -18.05 -28.81 -14.21
C ASN A 362 -16.86 -29.57 -13.60
N VAL A 363 -16.25 -30.46 -14.38
CA VAL A 363 -14.99 -31.14 -13.99
C VAL A 363 -13.80 -30.21 -14.22
N ASN A 364 -13.72 -29.63 -15.41
CA ASN A 364 -12.75 -28.61 -15.74
C ASN A 364 -13.33 -27.23 -15.43
N LYS A 365 -12.76 -26.58 -14.42
CA LYS A 365 -13.32 -25.38 -13.79
C LYS A 365 -12.71 -24.14 -14.46
N PHE A 366 -13.42 -23.03 -14.41
CA PHE A 366 -12.92 -21.70 -14.79
C PHE A 366 -12.43 -21.59 -16.24
N GLU A 367 -13.00 -22.39 -17.14
CA GLU A 367 -12.76 -22.24 -18.58
C GLU A 367 -13.49 -21.01 -19.13
N LYS A 368 -13.04 -20.52 -20.28
CA LYS A 368 -13.67 -19.41 -21.00
C LYS A 368 -15.19 -19.61 -21.13
N GLY A 369 -15.96 -18.68 -20.56
CA GLY A 369 -17.42 -18.68 -20.59
C GLY A 369 -18.10 -19.64 -19.61
N ASN A 370 -17.35 -20.40 -18.80
CA ASN A 370 -17.95 -21.30 -17.82
C ASN A 370 -18.59 -20.55 -16.66
N MET A 371 -19.64 -21.18 -16.12
CA MET A 371 -20.23 -20.84 -14.84
C MET A 371 -20.02 -22.03 -13.90
N ASP A 372 -19.17 -21.89 -12.90
CA ASP A 372 -18.76 -22.96 -11.99
C ASP A 372 -19.43 -22.78 -10.62
N GLU A 373 -20.11 -23.82 -10.14
CA GLU A 373 -20.88 -23.76 -8.90
C GLU A 373 -20.22 -24.49 -7.72
N PHE A 374 -20.16 -23.82 -6.58
CA PHE A 374 -19.55 -24.31 -5.34
C PHE A 374 -20.50 -24.12 -4.15
N ILE A 375 -20.31 -24.95 -3.12
CA ILE A 375 -21.01 -24.80 -1.83
C ILE A 375 -19.97 -24.48 -0.76
N ILE A 376 -20.14 -23.35 -0.07
CA ILE A 376 -19.30 -22.94 1.05
C ILE A 376 -20.14 -23.01 2.32
N GLU A 377 -19.77 -23.88 3.26
CA GLU A 377 -20.37 -23.93 4.59
C GLU A 377 -19.58 -23.01 5.55
N ALA A 378 -20.29 -22.10 6.21
CA ALA A 378 -19.71 -21.22 7.21
C ALA A 378 -20.72 -20.83 8.28
N VAL A 379 -20.24 -20.43 9.46
CA VAL A 379 -21.10 -19.79 10.46
C VAL A 379 -21.63 -18.48 9.87
N ALA A 380 -22.93 -18.20 10.08
CA ALA A 380 -23.63 -17.06 9.51
C ALA A 380 -22.81 -15.76 9.58
N ILE A 381 -22.60 -15.15 8.41
CA ILE A 381 -21.83 -13.90 8.24
C ILE A 381 -22.73 -12.66 8.06
N GLY A 382 -24.05 -12.85 8.15
CA GLY A 382 -25.04 -11.79 7.95
C GLY A 382 -25.15 -11.35 6.48
N GLN A 383 -25.41 -10.07 6.24
CA GLN A 383 -25.50 -9.52 4.89
C GLN A 383 -24.11 -9.55 4.23
N ILE A 384 -24.01 -10.15 3.05
CA ILE A 384 -22.76 -10.20 2.27
C ILE A 384 -22.52 -8.81 1.68
N LEU A 385 -21.39 -8.22 2.03
CA LEU A 385 -20.99 -6.86 1.63
C LEU A 385 -19.95 -6.90 0.51
N ARG A 386 -19.05 -7.88 0.53
CA ARG A 386 -17.95 -8.02 -0.43
C ARG A 386 -17.66 -9.50 -0.73
N VAL A 387 -17.06 -9.72 -1.89
CA VAL A 387 -16.44 -10.99 -2.27
C VAL A 387 -14.97 -10.73 -2.57
N ARG A 388 -14.07 -11.36 -1.81
CA ARG A 388 -12.66 -11.42 -2.17
C ARG A 388 -12.41 -12.69 -2.96
N ILE A 389 -11.85 -12.58 -4.16
CA ILE A 389 -11.61 -13.72 -5.05
C ILE A 389 -10.26 -13.59 -5.73
N GLY A 390 -9.56 -14.69 -5.90
CA GLY A 390 -8.26 -14.71 -6.55
C GLY A 390 -7.72 -16.10 -6.80
N HIS A 391 -6.49 -16.18 -7.27
CA HIS A 391 -5.80 -17.45 -7.52
C HIS A 391 -4.33 -17.42 -7.09
N ASP A 392 -3.68 -18.57 -7.10
CA ASP A 392 -2.28 -18.72 -6.62
C ASP A 392 -1.21 -18.31 -7.66
N GLY A 393 -1.63 -17.91 -8.86
CA GLY A 393 -0.74 -17.48 -9.96
C GLY A 393 0.20 -18.58 -10.48
N LYS A 394 -0.13 -19.86 -10.30
CA LYS A 394 0.68 -20.99 -10.80
C LYS A 394 0.10 -21.58 -12.09
N GLY A 395 0.98 -22.05 -12.97
CA GLY A 395 0.63 -22.67 -14.26
C GLY A 395 0.89 -21.76 -15.46
N GLY A 396 1.08 -22.35 -16.65
CA GLY A 396 1.42 -21.63 -17.89
C GLY A 396 0.26 -20.82 -18.49
N GLY A 397 -0.97 -21.01 -18.00
CA GLY A 397 -2.17 -20.23 -18.32
C GLY A 397 -2.88 -19.81 -17.04
N CYS A 398 -2.16 -19.18 -16.11
CA CYS A 398 -2.71 -18.79 -14.81
C CYS A 398 -3.52 -17.49 -14.85
N GLY A 399 -3.33 -16.65 -15.88
CA GLY A 399 -4.15 -15.47 -16.12
C GLY A 399 -5.63 -15.80 -16.20
N TRP A 400 -6.48 -14.95 -15.63
CA TRP A 400 -7.90 -15.23 -15.54
C TRP A 400 -8.73 -13.98 -15.76
N PHE A 401 -9.66 -14.00 -16.72
CA PHE A 401 -10.63 -12.91 -16.85
C PHE A 401 -11.92 -13.29 -16.12
N LEU A 402 -12.16 -12.67 -14.97
CA LEU A 402 -13.36 -12.87 -14.17
C LEU A 402 -14.46 -11.92 -14.63
N ASN A 403 -15.62 -12.46 -15.04
CA ASN A 403 -16.79 -11.65 -15.37
C ASN A 403 -17.51 -11.19 -14.09
N LYS A 404 -17.98 -12.13 -13.26
CA LYS A 404 -18.70 -11.85 -12.02
C LYS A 404 -18.74 -13.06 -11.09
N VAL A 405 -19.14 -12.82 -9.84
CA VAL A 405 -19.49 -13.85 -8.85
C VAL A 405 -20.94 -13.67 -8.42
N VAL A 406 -21.70 -14.74 -8.31
CA VAL A 406 -23.09 -14.72 -7.83
C VAL A 406 -23.19 -15.55 -6.56
N VAL A 407 -23.79 -14.99 -5.50
CA VAL A 407 -23.87 -15.66 -4.19
C VAL A 407 -25.30 -15.66 -3.66
N ARG A 408 -25.75 -16.80 -3.14
CA ARG A 408 -27.02 -16.95 -2.40
C ARG A 408 -26.90 -17.99 -1.30
N GLU A 409 -27.80 -17.98 -0.32
CA GLU A 409 -27.92 -19.11 0.59
C GLU A 409 -28.57 -20.31 -0.12
N GLU A 410 -28.09 -21.51 0.20
CA GLU A 410 -28.58 -22.76 -0.37
C GLU A 410 -30.04 -22.99 0.00
N GLY A 411 -30.88 -23.25 -1.02
CA GLY A 411 -32.32 -23.41 -0.87
C GLY A 411 -33.14 -22.12 -1.03
N GLN A 412 -32.51 -20.94 -1.08
CA GLN A 412 -33.19 -19.70 -1.44
C GLN A 412 -33.43 -19.59 -2.95
N ALA A 413 -34.49 -18.86 -3.34
CA ALA A 413 -34.81 -18.59 -4.74
C ALA A 413 -33.71 -17.74 -5.41
N GLU A 414 -33.55 -17.86 -6.72
CA GLU A 414 -32.54 -17.10 -7.49
C GLU A 414 -32.70 -15.57 -7.37
N ALA A 415 -33.91 -15.08 -7.10
CA ALA A 415 -34.16 -13.66 -6.86
C ALA A 415 -33.47 -13.09 -5.60
N HIS A 416 -32.98 -13.96 -4.69
CA HIS A 416 -32.19 -13.57 -3.53
C HIS A 416 -30.68 -13.60 -3.80
N ALA A 417 -30.25 -13.94 -5.02
CA ALA A 417 -28.85 -13.93 -5.36
C ALA A 417 -28.31 -12.50 -5.44
N VAL A 418 -27.13 -12.31 -4.89
CA VAL A 418 -26.37 -11.06 -4.96
C VAL A 418 -25.27 -11.25 -6.00
N GLU A 419 -25.21 -10.35 -6.97
CA GLU A 419 -24.18 -10.35 -8.00
C GLU A 419 -23.04 -9.39 -7.65
N PHE A 420 -21.81 -9.85 -7.84
CA PHE A 420 -20.57 -9.11 -7.64
C PHE A 420 -19.84 -9.03 -8.99
N PRO A 421 -20.10 -7.99 -9.80
CA PRO A 421 -19.43 -7.80 -11.08
C PRO A 421 -17.94 -7.56 -10.89
N CYS A 422 -17.13 -7.95 -11.89
CA CYS A 422 -15.69 -7.76 -11.92
C CYS A 422 -15.24 -7.23 -13.29
N ASN A 423 -15.43 -8.01 -14.36
CA ASN A 423 -15.02 -7.71 -15.74
C ASN A 423 -13.56 -7.24 -15.87
N ARG A 424 -12.65 -7.95 -15.23
CA ARG A 424 -11.22 -7.60 -15.16
C ARG A 424 -10.34 -8.83 -15.24
N TRP A 425 -9.12 -8.62 -15.74
CA TRP A 425 -8.08 -9.61 -15.62
C TRP A 425 -7.59 -9.70 -14.17
N LEU A 426 -7.39 -10.94 -13.74
CA LEU A 426 -6.61 -11.33 -12.57
C LEU A 426 -5.35 -12.00 -13.15
N ASP A 427 -4.33 -11.20 -13.46
CA ASP A 427 -3.11 -11.64 -14.13
C ASP A 427 -1.99 -10.64 -13.81
N ARG A 428 -0.74 -11.12 -13.73
CA ARG A 428 0.45 -10.30 -13.49
C ARG A 428 0.89 -9.51 -14.73
N SER A 429 0.52 -9.96 -15.93
CA SER A 429 0.86 -9.31 -17.20
C SER A 429 -0.29 -8.53 -17.85
N GLU A 430 -1.48 -8.54 -17.27
CA GLU A 430 -2.65 -7.80 -17.80
C GLU A 430 -3.21 -6.84 -16.74
N ASP A 431 -4.01 -5.87 -17.16
CA ASP A 431 -4.71 -4.91 -16.30
C ASP A 431 -3.74 -4.25 -15.29
N ASP A 432 -4.01 -4.35 -14.00
CA ASP A 432 -3.19 -3.78 -12.91
C ASP A 432 -2.13 -4.75 -12.35
N GLY A 433 -1.96 -5.94 -12.93
CA GLY A 433 -1.00 -6.94 -12.46
C GLY A 433 -1.46 -7.74 -11.23
N GLN A 434 -2.66 -7.48 -10.70
CA GLN A 434 -3.15 -8.16 -9.49
C GLN A 434 -3.92 -9.43 -9.83
N ILE A 435 -3.75 -10.47 -9.01
CA ILE A 435 -4.42 -11.77 -9.16
C ILE A 435 -5.51 -12.02 -8.11
N VAL A 436 -5.85 -10.99 -7.33
CA VAL A 436 -6.85 -11.03 -6.28
C VAL A 436 -7.63 -9.72 -6.30
N ARG A 437 -8.96 -9.78 -6.14
CA ARG A 437 -9.84 -8.60 -6.11
C ARG A 437 -10.86 -8.69 -5.00
N GLU A 438 -11.23 -7.55 -4.45
CA GLU A 438 -12.40 -7.38 -3.59
C GLU A 438 -13.53 -6.70 -4.37
N LEU A 439 -14.61 -7.45 -4.59
CA LEU A 439 -15.76 -7.07 -5.38
C LEU A 439 -16.91 -6.58 -4.49
N LEU A 440 -17.64 -5.59 -4.98
CA LEU A 440 -18.84 -5.01 -4.37
C LEU A 440 -20.10 -5.42 -5.15
N PRO A 441 -21.29 -5.42 -4.53
CA PRO A 441 -22.53 -5.97 -5.12
C PRO A 441 -23.22 -5.05 -6.15
N PHE A 442 -22.49 -4.10 -6.73
CA PHE A 442 -22.99 -3.14 -7.71
C PHE A 442 -21.91 -2.90 -8.77
N SER A 443 -22.34 -2.57 -10.00
CA SER A 443 -21.46 -2.41 -11.16
C SER A 443 -20.94 -0.99 -11.35
N ASP A 444 -21.73 0.02 -10.99
CA ASP A 444 -21.40 1.40 -11.35
C ASP A 444 -20.37 2.02 -10.39
N GLY A 445 -19.27 2.52 -10.94
CA GLY A 445 -18.18 3.16 -10.21
C GLY A 445 -17.49 2.25 -9.18
N GLN A 446 -17.54 0.93 -9.35
CA GLN A 446 -17.04 -0.04 -8.37
C GLN A 446 -15.59 0.22 -7.96
N ARG A 447 -14.73 0.62 -8.92
CA ARG A 447 -13.30 0.90 -8.71
C ARG A 447 -13.07 2.11 -7.79
N LEU A 448 -14.03 3.03 -7.70
CA LEU A 448 -13.93 4.25 -6.91
C LEU A 448 -13.96 3.99 -5.40
N TYR A 449 -14.63 2.91 -4.98
CA TYR A 449 -14.87 2.58 -3.56
C TYR A 449 -13.72 1.82 -2.89
N ASN A 450 -12.76 1.33 -3.68
CA ASN A 450 -11.51 0.81 -3.15
C ASN A 450 -10.47 1.94 -3.12
N VAL A 451 -9.54 1.86 -2.18
CA VAL A 451 -8.43 2.82 -2.00
C VAL A 451 -7.13 2.15 -2.44
N ASN A 452 -6.27 2.92 -3.09
CA ASN A 452 -4.92 2.49 -3.43
C ASN A 452 -3.99 2.79 -2.26
N TYR A 453 -3.19 1.80 -1.88
CA TYR A 453 -2.11 1.94 -0.92
C TYR A 453 -0.80 1.76 -1.68
N HIS A 454 -0.04 2.85 -1.83
CA HIS A 454 1.26 2.87 -2.49
C HIS A 454 2.35 2.47 -1.49
N ILE A 455 2.89 1.28 -1.62
CA ILE A 455 3.79 0.64 -0.67
C ILE A 455 5.20 0.62 -1.25
N ALA A 456 6.10 1.42 -0.67
CA ALA A 456 7.52 1.41 -0.98
C ALA A 456 8.28 0.55 0.05
N VAL A 457 8.78 -0.60 -0.38
CA VAL A 457 9.54 -1.54 0.47
C VAL A 457 11.02 -1.37 0.22
N LYS A 458 11.80 -1.10 1.27
CA LYS A 458 13.26 -0.97 1.19
C LYS A 458 13.95 -2.18 1.80
N THR A 459 14.69 -2.93 0.99
CA THR A 459 15.57 -4.00 1.47
C THR A 459 16.88 -3.40 1.98
N GLY A 460 17.37 -3.87 3.13
CA GLY A 460 18.59 -3.34 3.72
C GLY A 460 19.84 -3.63 2.92
N ASN A 461 20.82 -2.75 3.05
CA ASN A 461 22.08 -2.84 2.33
C ASN A 461 23.12 -3.67 3.09
N ILE A 462 22.78 -4.92 3.44
CA ILE A 462 23.68 -5.85 4.16
C ILE A 462 23.97 -7.11 3.36
N SER A 463 25.05 -7.84 3.69
CA SER A 463 25.40 -9.08 2.98
C SER A 463 24.31 -10.14 3.16
N GLY A 464 23.86 -10.76 2.06
CA GLY A 464 22.79 -11.77 2.09
C GLY A 464 21.37 -11.24 2.32
N GLY A 465 21.16 -9.92 2.34
CA GLY A 465 19.87 -9.34 2.71
C GLY A 465 18.77 -9.40 1.64
N SER A 466 19.08 -9.82 0.42
CA SER A 466 18.09 -10.03 -0.67
C SER A 466 17.21 -11.24 -0.36
N SER A 467 15.99 -11.27 -0.92
CA SER A 467 15.09 -12.43 -0.79
C SER A 467 14.52 -12.83 -2.15
N ASP A 468 14.51 -14.15 -2.42
CA ASP A 468 13.82 -14.74 -3.57
C ASP A 468 12.35 -15.10 -3.24
N SER A 469 11.90 -14.76 -2.03
CA SER A 469 10.62 -15.20 -1.48
C SER A 469 9.49 -14.26 -1.86
N ASN A 470 8.26 -14.78 -1.93
CA ASN A 470 7.11 -13.93 -2.21
C ASN A 470 6.74 -13.14 -0.94
N VAL A 471 6.81 -11.82 -1.02
CA VAL A 471 6.50 -10.91 0.09
C VAL A 471 5.01 -10.59 0.12
N PHE A 472 4.47 -10.46 1.32
CA PHE A 472 3.09 -10.05 1.56
C PHE A 472 3.01 -8.99 2.66
N VAL A 473 1.90 -8.25 2.63
CA VAL A 473 1.53 -7.24 3.62
C VAL A 473 0.13 -7.50 4.15
N LYS A 474 -0.13 -7.06 5.38
CA LYS A 474 -1.48 -6.92 5.93
C LYS A 474 -1.55 -5.58 6.66
N LEU A 475 -2.52 -4.75 6.28
CA LEU A 475 -2.71 -3.40 6.79
C LEU A 475 -3.77 -3.43 7.89
N TYR A 476 -3.57 -2.63 8.93
CA TYR A 476 -4.49 -2.51 10.05
C TYR A 476 -4.90 -1.06 10.20
N GLY A 477 -6.20 -0.77 10.17
CA GLY A 477 -6.74 0.59 10.17
C GLY A 477 -7.91 0.77 11.15
N GLU A 478 -8.37 2.01 11.26
CA GLU A 478 -9.48 2.37 12.16
C GLU A 478 -10.83 1.78 11.74
N LYS A 479 -11.06 1.57 10.44
CA LYS A 479 -12.30 1.02 9.88
C LYS A 479 -12.25 -0.50 9.71
N GLY A 480 -11.10 -1.14 9.91
CA GLY A 480 -10.90 -2.58 9.77
C GLY A 480 -9.47 -2.95 9.39
N ASP A 481 -9.26 -4.24 9.15
CA ASP A 481 -7.96 -4.79 8.75
C ASP A 481 -8.11 -5.51 7.39
N THR A 482 -7.07 -5.49 6.57
CA THR A 482 -7.05 -6.24 5.31
C THR A 482 -6.78 -7.73 5.56
N SER A 483 -7.02 -8.57 4.56
CA SER A 483 -6.36 -9.90 4.52
C SER A 483 -4.86 -9.75 4.20
N LYS A 484 -4.10 -10.85 4.21
CA LYS A 484 -2.74 -10.87 3.65
C LYS A 484 -2.83 -10.62 2.14
N MET A 485 -2.04 -9.68 1.63
CA MET A 485 -2.00 -9.26 0.24
C MET A 485 -0.58 -9.43 -0.27
N MET A 486 -0.42 -10.18 -1.37
CA MET A 486 0.88 -10.45 -1.97
C MET A 486 1.37 -9.22 -2.74
N LEU A 487 2.65 -8.87 -2.60
CA LEU A 487 3.31 -7.83 -3.39
C LEU A 487 3.85 -8.46 -4.69
N LEU A 488 2.99 -8.53 -5.70
CA LEU A 488 3.21 -9.39 -6.88
C LEU A 488 3.96 -8.70 -8.01
N VAL A 489 3.59 -7.46 -8.32
CA VAL A 489 4.13 -6.74 -9.47
C VAL A 489 4.43 -5.31 -9.05
N SER A 490 5.70 -4.91 -9.19
CA SER A 490 6.12 -3.58 -8.79
C SER A 490 5.75 -2.54 -9.86
N ASP A 491 5.35 -1.35 -9.43
CA ASP A 491 5.04 -0.22 -10.30
C ASP A 491 6.29 0.30 -11.04
N ASN A 492 7.47 0.15 -10.44
CA ASN A 492 8.75 0.49 -11.07
C ASN A 492 9.36 -0.63 -11.94
N ASN A 493 8.61 -1.72 -12.18
CA ASN A 493 8.92 -2.82 -13.10
C ASN A 493 10.37 -3.36 -13.06
N LEU A 494 10.94 -3.55 -11.87
CA LEU A 494 12.35 -3.96 -11.73
C LEU A 494 12.62 -5.45 -12.04
N GLY A 495 11.57 -6.26 -12.22
CA GLY A 495 11.63 -7.68 -12.60
C GLY A 495 12.09 -8.64 -11.49
N ASN A 496 13.14 -8.28 -10.75
CA ASN A 496 13.62 -9.01 -9.57
C ASN A 496 13.57 -8.10 -8.34
N TYR A 497 12.66 -8.44 -7.43
CA TYR A 497 12.26 -7.60 -6.30
C TYR A 497 13.06 -7.91 -5.04
N PHE A 498 13.02 -6.99 -4.08
CA PHE A 498 13.56 -7.14 -2.73
C PHE A 498 15.06 -7.37 -2.69
N GLU A 499 15.78 -6.82 -3.65
CA GLU A 499 17.23 -6.91 -3.75
C GLU A 499 17.94 -5.93 -2.80
N LYS A 500 19.10 -6.34 -2.29
CA LYS A 500 19.91 -5.59 -1.33
C LYS A 500 20.04 -4.10 -1.70
N GLY A 501 19.57 -3.24 -0.79
CA GLY A 501 19.64 -1.78 -0.92
C GLY A 501 18.67 -1.16 -1.93
N ARG A 502 17.77 -1.94 -2.55
CA ARG A 502 16.75 -1.43 -3.48
C ARG A 502 15.48 -1.01 -2.75
N VAL A 503 14.68 -0.22 -3.46
CA VAL A 503 13.32 0.15 -3.09
C VAL A 503 12.40 -0.35 -4.19
N ASP A 504 11.49 -1.25 -3.83
CA ASP A 504 10.46 -1.78 -4.71
C ASP A 504 9.12 -1.12 -4.35
N ILE A 505 8.38 -0.64 -5.35
CA ILE A 505 7.14 0.13 -5.16
C ILE A 505 5.98 -0.71 -5.68
N PHE A 506 4.92 -0.84 -4.90
CA PHE A 506 3.74 -1.62 -5.23
C PHE A 506 2.47 -0.83 -4.92
N THR A 507 1.47 -0.94 -5.78
CA THR A 507 0.13 -0.45 -5.50
C THR A 507 -0.79 -1.60 -5.12
N VAL A 508 -1.42 -1.52 -3.95
CA VAL A 508 -2.43 -2.49 -3.51
C VAL A 508 -3.80 -1.82 -3.42
N GLU A 509 -4.78 -2.35 -4.13
CA GLU A 509 -6.16 -1.86 -4.13
C GLU A 509 -7.03 -2.70 -3.19
N THR A 510 -7.63 -2.08 -2.17
CA THR A 510 -8.52 -2.76 -1.21
C THR A 510 -9.51 -1.77 -0.59
N SER A 511 -10.41 -2.23 0.27
CA SER A 511 -11.33 -1.39 1.02
C SER A 511 -10.64 -0.23 1.77
N ASP A 512 -11.35 0.88 1.94
CA ASP A 512 -10.90 1.97 2.81
C ASP A 512 -10.90 1.52 4.28
N ILE A 513 -9.72 1.24 4.83
CA ILE A 513 -9.55 0.86 6.23
C ILE A 513 -9.31 2.07 7.14
N GLY A 514 -9.37 3.29 6.62
CA GLY A 514 -9.10 4.53 7.35
C GLY A 514 -7.62 4.67 7.72
N GLN A 515 -7.34 5.45 8.77
CA GLN A 515 -5.97 5.74 9.19
C GLN A 515 -5.23 4.46 9.62
N LEU A 516 -4.02 4.25 9.11
CA LEU A 516 -3.22 3.07 9.43
C LEU A 516 -2.68 3.13 10.87
N SER A 517 -2.89 2.05 11.61
CA SER A 517 -2.39 1.87 12.97
C SER A 517 -1.11 1.05 13.04
N ARG A 518 -0.97 0.03 12.18
CA ARG A 518 0.20 -0.84 12.07
C ARG A 518 0.20 -1.58 10.73
N LEU A 519 1.34 -2.18 10.41
CA LEU A 519 1.57 -3.03 9.24
C LEU A 519 2.10 -4.38 9.71
N MET A 520 1.59 -5.47 9.15
CA MET A 520 2.29 -6.76 9.17
C MET A 520 2.92 -6.98 7.80
N ILE A 521 4.19 -7.35 7.78
CA ILE A 521 4.92 -7.67 6.56
C ILE A 521 5.74 -8.95 6.76
N GLY A 522 5.80 -9.79 5.74
CA GLY A 522 6.50 -11.06 5.79
C GLY A 522 6.63 -11.70 4.42
N HIS A 523 7.14 -12.93 4.40
CA HIS A 523 7.33 -13.69 3.17
C HIS A 523 6.97 -15.17 3.34
N THR A 524 6.74 -15.85 2.22
CA THR A 524 6.27 -17.25 2.19
C THR A 524 7.35 -18.29 2.50
N ASN A 525 8.57 -17.86 2.80
CA ASN A 525 9.75 -18.70 2.97
C ASN A 525 10.04 -19.65 1.79
N ALA A 526 9.51 -19.35 0.60
CA ALA A 526 9.82 -20.07 -0.63
C ALA A 526 11.13 -19.55 -1.25
N GLY A 527 11.82 -20.41 -2.01
CA GLY A 527 13.08 -20.08 -2.69
C GLY A 527 14.33 -20.62 -1.99
N MET A 528 15.49 -20.57 -2.66
CA MET A 528 16.77 -21.02 -2.09
C MET A 528 17.37 -20.01 -1.10
N HIS A 529 17.08 -18.71 -1.27
CA HIS A 529 17.49 -17.64 -0.35
C HIS A 529 16.25 -16.88 0.14
N ALA A 530 15.47 -17.55 0.98
CA ALA A 530 14.21 -17.00 1.46
C ALA A 530 14.40 -15.91 2.54
N GLY A 531 15.48 -16.00 3.32
CA GLY A 531 15.85 -15.02 4.34
C GLY A 531 15.90 -13.59 3.79
N TRP A 532 15.39 -12.63 4.55
CA TRP A 532 15.23 -11.28 4.07
C TRP A 532 15.60 -10.25 5.13
N PHE A 533 16.44 -9.27 4.80
CA PHE A 533 16.67 -8.14 5.69
C PHE A 533 15.83 -6.94 5.26
N LEU A 534 14.74 -6.70 5.98
CA LEU A 534 13.86 -5.57 5.75
C LEU A 534 14.38 -4.33 6.49
N ASP A 535 14.65 -3.24 5.75
CA ASP A 535 15.09 -1.96 6.33
C ASP A 535 13.88 -1.13 6.80
N SER A 536 12.97 -0.81 5.87
CA SER A 536 11.79 0.02 6.14
C SER A 536 10.71 -0.16 5.10
N VAL A 537 9.47 0.17 5.46
CA VAL A 537 8.35 0.30 4.52
C VAL A 537 7.79 1.72 4.63
N GLN A 538 7.46 2.32 3.49
CA GLN A 538 6.72 3.58 3.40
C GLN A 538 5.38 3.30 2.74
N ILE A 539 4.30 3.88 3.25
CA ILE A 539 2.97 3.73 2.65
C ILE A 539 2.37 5.10 2.41
N MET A 540 2.06 5.44 1.17
CA MET A 540 1.31 6.64 0.81
C MET A 540 -0.13 6.26 0.48
N VAL A 541 -1.07 7.00 1.07
CA VAL A 541 -2.52 6.84 0.83
C VAL A 541 -3.08 8.18 0.38
N PRO A 542 -3.04 8.49 -0.93
CA PRO A 542 -3.39 9.81 -1.48
C PRO A 542 -4.81 10.25 -1.10
N VAL A 543 -5.78 9.31 -1.10
CA VAL A 543 -7.17 9.58 -0.70
C VAL A 543 -7.30 10.06 0.74
N HIS A 544 -6.36 9.69 1.62
CA HIS A 544 -6.33 10.17 3.01
C HIS A 544 -5.44 11.40 3.20
N GLY A 545 -4.64 11.78 2.19
CA GLY A 545 -3.60 12.80 2.33
C GLY A 545 -2.53 12.44 3.35
N LYS A 546 -2.17 11.14 3.47
CA LYS A 546 -1.22 10.64 4.49
C LYS A 546 -0.08 9.84 3.89
N HIS A 547 1.10 10.00 4.48
CA HIS A 547 2.30 9.21 4.21
C HIS A 547 2.89 8.65 5.51
N TYR A 548 3.03 7.33 5.60
CA TYR A 548 3.39 6.59 6.81
C TYR A 548 4.79 5.98 6.69
N MET A 549 5.60 6.12 7.76
CA MET A 549 6.95 5.57 7.82
C MET A 549 7.04 4.41 8.81
N PHE A 550 7.33 3.20 8.33
CA PHE A 550 7.46 1.98 9.15
C PHE A 550 8.91 1.46 9.15
N PRO A 551 9.75 1.87 10.11
CA PRO A 551 11.10 1.31 10.25
C PRO A 551 11.05 -0.14 10.78
N CYS A 552 11.94 -1.00 10.28
CA CYS A 552 12.06 -2.40 10.72
C CYS A 552 13.50 -2.74 11.09
N HIS A 553 14.44 -2.58 10.15
CA HIS A 553 15.88 -2.85 10.28
C HIS A 553 16.21 -4.21 10.91
N ARG A 554 15.66 -5.28 10.32
CA ARG A 554 15.68 -6.62 10.92
C ARG A 554 15.66 -7.75 9.87
N TRP A 555 16.29 -8.87 10.21
CA TRP A 555 16.13 -10.15 9.51
C TRP A 555 14.75 -10.79 9.77
N LEU A 556 14.07 -11.13 8.68
CA LEU A 556 12.93 -12.04 8.62
C LEU A 556 13.44 -13.34 7.98
N ASP A 557 13.72 -14.34 8.81
CA ASP A 557 14.37 -15.59 8.42
C ASP A 557 14.09 -16.63 9.52
N LYS A 558 14.05 -17.92 9.17
CA LYS A 558 13.95 -19.03 10.12
C LYS A 558 15.25 -19.28 10.89
N ASP A 559 16.39 -18.97 10.29
CA ASP A 559 17.72 -19.26 10.86
C ASP A 559 18.41 -18.01 11.48
N GLU A 560 17.77 -16.84 11.40
CA GLU A 560 18.26 -15.57 11.95
C GLU A 560 17.25 -14.90 12.91
N ALA A 561 17.74 -13.95 13.72
CA ALA A 561 16.95 -13.15 14.65
C ALA A 561 16.05 -13.97 15.61
N ASP A 562 14.72 -13.94 15.45
CA ASP A 562 13.76 -14.72 16.26
C ASP A 562 13.14 -15.91 15.51
N GLY A 563 13.71 -16.29 14.36
CA GLY A 563 13.22 -17.39 13.53
C GLY A 563 11.89 -17.11 12.82
N LYS A 564 11.41 -15.86 12.83
CA LYS A 564 10.14 -15.47 12.20
C LYS A 564 10.36 -14.89 10.80
N THR A 565 9.50 -15.29 9.88
CA THR A 565 9.47 -14.81 8.48
C THR A 565 8.49 -13.65 8.27
N GLN A 566 7.88 -13.16 9.36
CA GLN A 566 6.94 -12.03 9.35
C GLN A 566 7.03 -11.23 10.64
N VAL A 567 6.67 -9.94 10.58
CA VAL A 567 6.72 -9.01 11.70
C VAL A 567 5.57 -8.00 11.66
N GLU A 568 5.07 -7.63 12.84
CA GLU A 568 4.19 -6.47 13.02
C GLU A 568 5.03 -5.23 13.36
N ILE A 569 4.89 -4.16 12.57
CA ILE A 569 5.59 -2.87 12.73
C ILE A 569 4.59 -1.71 12.80
N TYR A 570 4.96 -0.67 13.53
CA TYR A 570 4.13 0.51 13.81
C TYR A 570 4.76 1.75 13.16
N PRO A 571 3.95 2.74 12.72
CA PRO A 571 4.50 3.91 12.07
C PRO A 571 5.28 4.76 13.09
N SER A 572 6.50 5.16 12.74
CA SER A 572 7.31 6.09 13.53
C SER A 572 6.94 7.54 13.28
N GLU A 573 6.43 7.83 12.08
CA GLU A 573 6.06 9.16 11.61
C GLU A 573 4.89 9.03 10.63
N ILE A 574 3.99 10.02 10.67
CA ILE A 574 2.86 10.17 9.76
C ILE A 574 2.91 11.61 9.27
N LEU A 575 3.11 11.79 7.97
CA LEU A 575 3.19 13.09 7.31
C LEU A 575 1.90 13.37 6.55
N ASP A 576 1.47 14.63 6.58
CA ASP A 576 0.41 15.12 5.71
C ASP A 576 0.98 15.35 4.31
N VAL A 577 0.28 14.86 3.29
CA VAL A 577 0.59 15.06 1.87
C VAL A 577 -0.64 15.61 1.15
N GLU A 578 -0.47 16.05 -0.09
CA GLU A 578 -1.61 16.50 -0.90
C GLU A 578 -2.66 15.38 -1.01
N GLN A 579 -3.92 15.75 -0.75
CA GLN A 579 -5.03 14.80 -0.77
C GLN A 579 -5.62 14.72 -2.17
N PHE A 580 -5.71 13.51 -2.70
CA PHE A 580 -6.31 13.22 -4.01
C PHE A 580 -7.65 12.51 -3.86
N ILE A 581 -8.40 12.42 -4.95
CA ILE A 581 -9.59 11.57 -5.05
C ILE A 581 -9.42 10.58 -6.20
N ASN A 582 -10.20 9.51 -6.16
CA ASN A 582 -10.25 8.54 -7.25
C ASN A 582 -11.17 9.08 -8.36
N TYR A 583 -10.68 9.04 -9.59
CA TYR A 583 -11.48 9.12 -10.80
C TYR A 583 -11.48 7.77 -11.52
N GLU A 584 -12.60 7.42 -12.15
CA GLU A 584 -12.74 6.31 -13.08
C GLU A 584 -12.89 6.91 -14.48
N VAL A 585 -11.91 6.66 -15.34
CA VAL A 585 -11.90 7.13 -16.73
C VAL A 585 -12.13 5.94 -17.64
N THR A 586 -13.28 5.92 -18.29
CA THR A 586 -13.63 4.91 -19.30
C THR A 586 -13.39 5.50 -20.67
N VAL A 587 -12.57 4.84 -21.48
CA VAL A 587 -12.25 5.26 -22.85
C VAL A 587 -12.83 4.23 -23.82
N VAL A 588 -13.59 4.69 -24.80
CA VAL A 588 -14.15 3.86 -25.86
C VAL A 588 -13.44 4.17 -27.17
N THR A 589 -12.80 3.16 -27.74
CA THR A 589 -12.20 3.23 -29.09
C THR A 589 -13.20 2.73 -30.11
N GLY A 590 -13.42 3.47 -31.19
CA GLY A 590 -14.50 3.18 -32.13
C GLY A 590 -14.30 1.88 -32.94
N ASP A 591 -15.40 1.35 -33.50
CA ASP A 591 -15.38 0.18 -34.39
C ASP A 591 -15.15 0.58 -35.86
N VAL A 592 -14.06 1.30 -36.12
CA VAL A 592 -13.63 1.65 -37.49
C VAL A 592 -12.30 1.01 -37.84
N THR A 593 -12.02 0.87 -39.14
CA THR A 593 -10.78 0.21 -39.59
C THR A 593 -9.58 1.03 -39.13
N PHE A 594 -8.60 0.38 -38.48
CA PHE A 594 -7.40 1.00 -37.88
C PHE A 594 -7.68 1.98 -36.73
N ALA A 595 -8.84 1.88 -36.06
CA ALA A 595 -9.20 2.76 -34.95
C ALA A 595 -8.23 2.71 -33.76
N GLY A 596 -7.53 1.59 -33.54
CA GLY A 596 -6.70 1.39 -32.36
C GLY A 596 -5.33 2.06 -32.44
N THR A 597 -4.73 2.33 -31.27
CA THR A 597 -3.44 3.02 -31.17
C THR A 597 -2.45 2.33 -30.24
N ASN A 598 -1.17 2.43 -30.59
CA ASN A 598 -0.05 2.02 -29.72
C ASN A 598 0.65 3.23 -29.07
N ALA A 599 0.14 4.44 -29.29
CA ALA A 599 0.68 5.66 -28.71
C ALA A 599 0.31 5.76 -27.22
N LYS A 600 1.07 6.55 -26.46
CA LYS A 600 0.75 6.78 -25.05
C LYS A 600 -0.39 7.78 -24.92
N VAL A 601 -1.56 7.28 -24.51
CA VAL A 601 -2.75 8.11 -24.29
C VAL A 601 -2.69 8.80 -22.93
N PHE A 602 -3.12 10.05 -22.89
CA PHE A 602 -3.20 10.84 -21.67
C PHE A 602 -4.51 11.61 -21.55
N VAL A 603 -4.86 11.96 -20.32
CA VAL A 603 -6.01 12.77 -19.96
C VAL A 603 -5.61 13.89 -19.00
N GLN A 604 -6.27 15.03 -19.11
CA GLN A 604 -6.25 16.09 -18.10
C GLN A 604 -7.68 16.56 -17.84
N ILE A 605 -8.08 16.61 -16.57
CA ILE A 605 -9.46 16.90 -16.17
C ILE A 605 -9.52 18.33 -15.62
N TYR A 606 -10.52 19.10 -16.06
CA TYR A 606 -10.75 20.49 -15.67
C TYR A 606 -12.11 20.62 -14.98
N GLY A 607 -12.14 21.32 -13.85
CA GLY A 607 -13.33 21.62 -13.10
C GLY A 607 -13.25 22.95 -12.35
N ASP A 608 -14.31 23.30 -11.65
CA ASP A 608 -14.45 24.59 -10.96
C ASP A 608 -13.44 24.84 -9.83
N LYS A 609 -12.72 23.81 -9.37
CA LYS A 609 -11.62 23.94 -8.40
C LYS A 609 -10.22 23.88 -9.03
N GLY A 610 -10.10 23.81 -10.35
CA GLY A 610 -8.83 23.80 -11.07
C GLY A 610 -8.70 22.65 -12.06
N LYS A 611 -7.48 22.16 -12.26
CA LYS A 611 -7.17 21.07 -13.21
C LYS A 611 -6.25 20.04 -12.58
N THR A 612 -6.30 18.81 -13.07
CA THR A 612 -5.32 17.78 -12.74
C THR A 612 -4.00 18.05 -13.47
N GLU A 613 -2.92 17.36 -13.09
CA GLU A 613 -1.79 17.16 -14.00
C GLU A 613 -2.22 16.39 -15.29
N VAL A 614 -1.32 16.35 -16.27
CA VAL A 614 -1.49 15.48 -17.44
C VAL A 614 -1.16 14.05 -17.01
N ILE A 615 -2.17 13.19 -17.04
CA ILE A 615 -2.09 11.82 -16.54
C ILE A 615 -2.06 10.88 -17.73
N THR A 616 -0.94 10.18 -17.93
CA THR A 616 -0.89 9.04 -18.85
C THR A 616 -1.77 7.93 -18.29
N ILE A 617 -2.73 7.50 -19.09
CA ILE A 617 -3.60 6.37 -18.76
C ILE A 617 -3.11 5.17 -19.56
N GLU A 618 -2.63 4.16 -18.87
CA GLU A 618 -2.16 2.91 -19.46
C GLU A 618 -2.31 1.80 -18.42
N SER A 619 -2.37 0.55 -18.89
CA SER A 619 -2.30 -0.64 -18.06
C SER A 619 -1.27 -1.61 -18.63
N ARG A 620 -1.13 -2.78 -18.01
CA ARG A 620 -0.22 -3.83 -18.53
C ARG A 620 -0.77 -4.52 -19.77
N SER A 621 -2.07 -4.38 -20.01
CA SER A 621 -2.73 -4.90 -21.20
C SER A 621 -2.37 -4.08 -22.44
N ASN A 622 -2.56 -4.69 -23.61
CA ASN A 622 -2.61 -3.94 -24.85
C ASN A 622 -3.91 -3.11 -24.88
N ASN A 623 -3.80 -1.79 -24.69
CA ASN A 623 -4.94 -0.88 -24.56
C ASN A 623 -5.35 -0.26 -25.91
N TYR A 624 -6.55 0.33 -25.96
CA TYR A 624 -7.01 1.17 -27.07
C TYR A 624 -7.06 0.44 -28.40
N GLU A 625 -7.54 -0.81 -28.38
CA GLU A 625 -7.77 -1.60 -29.58
C GLU A 625 -9.08 -1.20 -30.26
N ARG A 626 -9.26 -1.57 -31.52
CA ARG A 626 -10.54 -1.35 -32.21
C ARG A 626 -11.70 -2.01 -31.45
N ASP A 627 -12.83 -1.31 -31.32
CA ASP A 627 -14.04 -1.80 -30.64
C ASP A 627 -13.77 -2.22 -29.17
N SER A 628 -12.86 -1.50 -28.52
CA SER A 628 -12.48 -1.76 -27.14
C SER A 628 -13.03 -0.70 -26.19
N THR A 629 -13.18 -1.09 -24.92
CA THR A 629 -13.55 -0.19 -23.83
C THR A 629 -12.61 -0.45 -22.67
N GLU A 630 -11.75 0.52 -22.39
CA GLU A 630 -10.80 0.45 -21.29
C GLU A 630 -11.32 1.30 -20.12
N ILE A 631 -11.14 0.81 -18.90
CA ILE A 631 -11.49 1.53 -17.69
C ILE A 631 -10.22 1.68 -16.86
N PHE A 632 -9.87 2.92 -16.54
CA PHE A 632 -8.73 3.28 -15.71
C PHE A 632 -9.22 3.89 -14.40
N LYS A 633 -8.51 3.60 -13.32
CA LYS A 633 -8.66 4.30 -12.05
C LYS A 633 -7.44 5.18 -11.88
N ILE A 634 -7.65 6.48 -11.71
CA ILE A 634 -6.58 7.46 -11.53
C ILE A 634 -6.77 8.20 -10.19
N GLU A 635 -5.67 8.55 -9.55
CA GLU A 635 -5.67 9.38 -8.33
C GLU A 635 -5.15 10.75 -8.71
N ALA A 636 -5.98 11.78 -8.53
CA ALA A 636 -5.64 13.15 -8.90
C ALA A 636 -6.34 14.16 -7.97
N LYS A 637 -5.98 15.44 -8.08
CA LYS A 637 -6.61 16.53 -7.33
C LYS A 637 -8.13 16.56 -7.56
N ASP A 638 -8.88 16.88 -6.51
CA ASP A 638 -10.33 17.15 -6.60
C ASP A 638 -10.58 18.46 -7.37
N VAL A 639 -10.87 18.35 -8.66
CA VAL A 639 -11.20 19.49 -9.53
C VAL A 639 -12.64 19.99 -9.37
N GLY A 640 -13.44 19.39 -8.49
CA GLY A 640 -14.84 19.78 -8.26
C GLY A 640 -15.76 19.41 -9.42
N LYS A 641 -16.66 20.30 -9.83
CA LYS A 641 -17.60 20.06 -10.95
C LYS A 641 -16.81 20.08 -12.25
N ILE A 642 -16.69 18.91 -12.89
CA ILE A 642 -15.97 18.76 -14.17
C ILE A 642 -16.74 19.48 -15.28
N PHE A 643 -16.04 20.26 -16.08
CA PHE A 643 -16.62 20.97 -17.22
C PHE A 643 -15.85 20.79 -18.54
N LYS A 644 -14.62 20.28 -18.49
CA LYS A 644 -13.79 20.01 -19.67
C LYS A 644 -12.82 18.86 -19.38
N ILE A 645 -12.51 18.07 -20.39
CA ILE A 645 -11.32 17.21 -20.39
C ILE A 645 -10.47 17.51 -21.61
N ARG A 646 -9.17 17.27 -21.49
CA ARG A 646 -8.23 17.21 -22.60
C ARG A 646 -7.76 15.78 -22.75
N MET A 647 -7.98 15.20 -23.92
CA MET A 647 -7.55 13.85 -24.28
C MET A 647 -6.53 13.95 -25.41
N GLY A 648 -5.51 13.09 -25.41
CA GLY A 648 -4.56 13.04 -26.52
C GLY A 648 -3.57 11.91 -26.38
N HIS A 649 -2.62 11.84 -27.31
CA HIS A 649 -1.53 10.87 -27.27
C HIS A 649 -0.21 11.45 -27.78
N ASP A 650 0.90 10.76 -27.54
CA ASP A 650 2.25 11.23 -27.88
C ASP A 650 2.64 11.09 -29.37
N GLY A 651 1.75 10.55 -30.21
CA GLY A 651 1.99 10.36 -31.64
C GLY A 651 3.08 9.33 -31.98
N LEU A 652 3.62 8.59 -31.00
CA LEU A 652 4.71 7.64 -31.20
C LEU A 652 4.19 6.22 -31.50
N GLY A 653 5.04 5.41 -32.12
CA GLY A 653 4.74 4.01 -32.44
C GLY A 653 4.16 3.79 -33.84
N MET A 654 4.11 2.53 -34.27
CA MET A 654 3.48 2.14 -35.53
C MET A 654 1.96 2.13 -35.35
N GLY A 655 1.23 2.81 -36.24
CA GLY A 655 -0.23 2.97 -36.10
C GLY A 655 -0.58 3.84 -34.89
N SER A 656 0.03 5.04 -34.80
CA SER A 656 -0.21 5.97 -33.70
C SER A 656 -1.56 6.69 -33.81
N GLY A 657 -2.16 6.74 -35.00
CA GLY A 657 -3.47 7.34 -35.21
C GLY A 657 -4.54 6.59 -34.43
N TRP A 658 -5.47 7.32 -33.84
CA TRP A 658 -6.45 6.77 -32.91
C TRP A 658 -7.84 7.33 -33.20
N PHE A 659 -8.85 6.46 -33.29
CA PHE A 659 -10.24 6.90 -33.39
C PHE A 659 -10.90 6.83 -32.01
N LEU A 660 -11.01 7.98 -31.36
CA LEU A 660 -11.65 8.11 -30.06
C LEU A 660 -13.16 8.28 -30.24
N GLU A 661 -13.95 7.34 -29.72
CA GLU A 661 -15.42 7.40 -29.81
C GLU A 661 -16.00 8.28 -28.70
N THR A 662 -15.71 7.93 -27.44
CA THR A 662 -16.31 8.61 -26.28
C THR A 662 -15.46 8.35 -25.04
N VAL A 663 -15.47 9.31 -24.10
CA VAL A 663 -14.85 9.16 -22.78
C VAL A 663 -15.91 9.38 -21.70
N TYR A 664 -15.90 8.55 -20.66
CA TYR A 664 -16.69 8.78 -19.45
C TYR A 664 -15.74 9.05 -18.29
N VAL A 665 -16.02 10.07 -17.50
CA VAL A 665 -15.29 10.33 -16.26
C VAL A 665 -16.24 10.24 -15.09
N LYS A 666 -15.90 9.44 -14.09
CA LYS A 666 -16.67 9.30 -12.86
C LYS A 666 -15.84 9.59 -11.63
N HIS A 667 -16.48 10.10 -10.59
CA HIS A 667 -15.90 10.24 -9.26
C HIS A 667 -16.99 10.21 -8.20
N LEU A 668 -16.61 10.02 -6.93
CA LEU A 668 -17.52 10.05 -5.80
C LEU A 668 -17.71 11.49 -5.30
N ILE A 669 -18.95 11.85 -4.99
CA ILE A 669 -19.30 13.05 -4.22
C ILE A 669 -20.15 12.68 -3.01
N MET A 670 -20.12 13.53 -1.99
CA MET A 670 -21.10 13.45 -0.90
C MET A 670 -22.39 14.17 -1.29
N ALA A 671 -23.51 13.44 -1.31
CA ALA A 671 -24.81 13.98 -1.63
C ALA A 671 -25.88 13.54 -0.60
N LEU A 672 -26.90 14.38 -0.41
CA LEU A 672 -28.08 14.07 0.40
C LEU A 672 -29.01 13.14 -0.38
N VAL A 673 -29.24 11.92 0.13
CA VAL A 673 -30.07 10.91 -0.53
C VAL A 673 -31.41 10.71 0.21
N PRO A 674 -32.58 10.81 -0.45
CA PRO A 674 -33.90 10.78 0.21
C PRO A 674 -34.43 9.40 0.66
N VAL A 675 -33.58 8.46 1.07
CA VAL A 675 -34.03 7.09 1.42
C VAL A 675 -34.27 6.98 2.93
N GLY A 676 -35.52 7.17 3.37
CA GLY A 676 -35.95 6.96 4.77
C GLY A 676 -35.56 8.06 5.77
N GLY A 677 -34.96 9.14 5.28
CA GLY A 677 -34.44 10.31 6.02
C GLY A 677 -33.48 11.10 5.12
N GLU A 678 -33.05 12.29 5.54
CA GLU A 678 -31.98 13.04 4.88
C GLU A 678 -30.62 12.55 5.41
N GLU A 679 -29.95 11.65 4.68
CA GLU A 679 -28.60 11.18 5.01
C GLU A 679 -27.60 11.56 3.90
N MET A 680 -26.42 12.01 4.30
CA MET A 680 -25.27 12.18 3.39
C MET A 680 -24.70 10.81 3.03
N ARG A 681 -24.57 10.52 1.74
CA ARG A 681 -23.96 9.30 1.22
C ARG A 681 -23.05 9.62 0.04
N GLU A 682 -22.07 8.75 -0.18
CA GLU A 682 -21.24 8.79 -1.39
C GLU A 682 -22.09 8.34 -2.59
N VAL A 683 -22.07 9.15 -3.64
CA VAL A 683 -22.79 8.89 -4.90
C VAL A 683 -21.81 9.05 -6.06
N VAL A 684 -21.91 8.18 -7.04
CA VAL A 684 -21.13 8.24 -8.28
C VAL A 684 -21.73 9.32 -9.18
N VAL A 685 -20.94 10.31 -9.57
CA VAL A 685 -21.28 11.25 -10.64
C VAL A 685 -20.58 10.79 -11.90
N THR A 686 -21.28 10.82 -13.04
CA THR A 686 -20.75 10.43 -14.35
C THR A 686 -20.88 11.58 -15.32
N TYR A 687 -19.80 11.88 -16.03
CA TYR A 687 -19.74 12.84 -17.13
C TYR A 687 -19.46 12.10 -18.43
N SER A 688 -20.26 12.33 -19.49
CA SER A 688 -20.09 11.76 -20.82
C SER A 688 -19.47 12.79 -21.76
N PHE A 689 -18.38 12.43 -22.44
CA PHE A 689 -17.62 13.28 -23.36
C PHE A 689 -17.56 12.62 -24.74
N PRO A 690 -18.53 12.89 -25.63
CA PRO A 690 -18.54 12.37 -26.99
C PRO A 690 -17.44 13.01 -27.84
N CYS A 691 -16.81 12.22 -28.72
CA CYS A 691 -15.75 12.69 -29.61
C CYS A 691 -16.00 12.25 -31.06
N SER A 692 -16.08 10.94 -31.30
CA SER A 692 -16.27 10.29 -32.61
C SER A 692 -15.35 10.85 -33.71
N ARG A 693 -14.04 10.93 -33.44
CA ARG A 693 -13.06 11.57 -34.33
C ARG A 693 -11.69 10.88 -34.32
N TRP A 694 -10.95 11.02 -35.42
CA TRP A 694 -9.52 10.71 -35.46
C TRP A 694 -8.68 11.74 -34.71
N LEU A 695 -7.77 11.23 -33.89
CA LEU A 695 -6.61 11.93 -33.34
C LEU A 695 -5.39 11.35 -34.06
N ALA A 696 -4.98 11.97 -35.17
CA ALA A 696 -3.95 11.42 -36.05
C ALA A 696 -3.39 12.49 -36.99
N ASN A 697 -2.09 12.41 -37.27
CA ASN A 697 -1.48 13.24 -38.32
C ASN A 697 -1.98 12.79 -39.70
N GLY A 698 -2.48 13.72 -40.51
CA GLY A 698 -2.96 13.51 -41.87
C GLY A 698 -4.40 13.02 -41.98
N GLU A 699 -5.13 12.92 -40.87
CA GLU A 699 -6.56 12.58 -40.84
C GLU A 699 -7.38 13.63 -40.08
N ASP A 700 -8.67 13.75 -40.40
CA ASP A 700 -9.59 14.78 -39.91
C ASP A 700 -9.00 16.20 -39.93
N ASP A 701 -8.53 16.71 -38.79
CA ASP A 701 -7.97 18.06 -38.64
C ASP A 701 -6.48 18.08 -38.29
N ASP A 702 -5.77 16.96 -38.43
CA ASP A 702 -4.32 16.83 -38.21
C ASP A 702 -3.87 17.03 -36.74
N GLU A 703 -4.79 16.91 -35.77
CA GLU A 703 -4.52 17.10 -34.34
C GLU A 703 -4.46 15.78 -33.57
N LEU A 704 -3.52 15.69 -32.61
CA LEU A 704 -3.34 14.52 -31.73
C LEU A 704 -3.99 14.70 -30.35
N VAL A 705 -4.53 15.89 -30.09
CA VAL A 705 -5.10 16.31 -28.81
C VAL A 705 -6.43 16.99 -29.06
N VAL A 706 -7.43 16.69 -28.24
CA VAL A 706 -8.77 17.25 -28.32
C VAL A 706 -9.25 17.71 -26.95
N GLU A 707 -9.96 18.84 -26.92
CA GLU A 707 -10.71 19.29 -25.76
C GLU A 707 -12.17 18.87 -25.90
N LEU A 708 -12.68 18.14 -24.91
CA LEU A 708 -14.05 17.62 -24.91
C LEU A 708 -14.85 18.26 -23.78
N LEU A 709 -16.10 18.59 -24.11
CA LEU A 709 -17.11 19.09 -23.18
C LEU A 709 -18.08 17.97 -22.81
N PRO A 710 -18.63 17.97 -21.59
CA PRO A 710 -19.63 16.98 -21.22
C PRO A 710 -20.94 17.21 -22.01
N GLU A 711 -21.71 16.16 -22.30
CA GLU A 711 -22.99 16.24 -23.04
C GLU A 711 -23.97 17.26 -22.45
N ASP A 712 -24.02 17.37 -21.12
CA ASP A 712 -24.89 18.30 -20.39
C ASP A 712 -24.22 19.67 -20.13
N ALA A 713 -23.22 20.07 -20.93
CA ALA A 713 -22.55 21.36 -20.80
C ALA A 713 -23.44 22.52 -21.29
N ASP A 714 -24.31 23.02 -20.41
CA ASP A 714 -25.15 24.19 -20.72
C ASP A 714 -24.39 25.54 -20.65
N GLU A 715 -23.23 25.58 -19.97
CA GLU A 715 -22.59 26.83 -19.54
C GLU A 715 -21.34 27.26 -20.33
N LEU A 716 -20.60 26.32 -20.95
CA LEU A 716 -19.35 26.60 -21.67
C LEU A 716 -19.46 26.20 -23.15
N GLN A 717 -19.14 27.14 -24.03
CA GLN A 717 -19.14 26.94 -25.48
C GLN A 717 -17.72 27.07 -26.02
N VAL A 718 -17.48 26.48 -27.19
CA VAL A 718 -16.25 26.72 -27.94
C VAL A 718 -16.19 28.19 -28.32
N ASN A 719 -15.10 28.84 -27.96
CA ASN A 719 -14.79 30.22 -28.29
C ASN A 719 -13.63 30.29 -29.29
N THR A 720 -13.55 31.40 -30.02
CA THR A 720 -12.46 31.68 -30.95
C THR A 720 -11.68 32.89 -30.44
N TYR A 721 -10.37 32.75 -30.34
CA TYR A 721 -9.44 33.81 -29.99
C TYR A 721 -8.63 34.18 -31.22
N GLU A 722 -8.73 35.44 -31.65
CA GLU A 722 -7.86 35.98 -32.69
C GLU A 722 -6.55 36.44 -32.01
N VAL A 723 -5.44 35.84 -32.41
CA VAL A 723 -4.12 36.05 -31.82
C VAL A 723 -3.28 36.82 -32.82
N CYS A 724 -3.03 38.10 -32.55
CA CYS A 724 -2.17 38.96 -33.36
C CYS A 724 -0.78 39.01 -32.73
N VAL A 725 0.22 38.48 -33.43
CA VAL A 725 1.61 38.43 -32.98
C VAL A 725 2.41 39.52 -33.71
N PHE A 726 3.01 40.43 -32.96
CA PHE A 726 3.81 41.53 -33.51
C PHE A 726 5.31 41.26 -33.31
N THR A 727 6.02 41.08 -34.42
CA THR A 727 7.49 40.95 -34.41
C THR A 727 8.11 42.35 -34.51
N GLY A 728 9.07 42.67 -33.64
CA GLY A 728 9.65 44.02 -33.60
C GLY A 728 10.47 44.37 -34.84
N ASP A 729 10.76 45.66 -35.03
CA ASP A 729 11.50 46.19 -36.19
C ASP A 729 13.03 46.24 -35.98
N MET A 730 13.56 45.51 -34.98
CA MET A 730 15.00 45.44 -34.76
C MET A 730 15.70 44.65 -35.87
N LEU A 731 16.97 44.99 -36.16
CA LEU A 731 17.74 44.26 -37.16
C LEU A 731 17.92 42.79 -36.74
N GLY A 732 17.42 41.86 -37.56
CA GLY A 732 17.47 40.42 -37.28
C GLY A 732 16.33 39.90 -36.39
N ALA A 733 15.26 40.68 -36.19
CA ALA A 733 14.15 40.32 -35.31
C ALA A 733 13.27 39.15 -35.80
N GLY A 734 13.32 38.79 -37.09
CA GLY A 734 12.46 37.76 -37.67
C GLY A 734 12.91 36.33 -37.36
N ALA A 735 11.97 35.38 -37.38
CA ALA A 735 12.25 33.99 -36.99
C ALA A 735 11.63 32.94 -37.93
N ASP A 736 12.46 31.98 -38.34
CA ASP A 736 12.05 30.81 -39.15
C ASP A 736 11.68 29.59 -38.28
N ALA A 737 11.75 29.72 -36.96
CA ALA A 737 11.46 28.63 -36.02
C ALA A 737 9.94 28.39 -35.91
N ASN A 738 9.54 27.18 -35.51
CA ASN A 738 8.13 26.91 -35.22
C ASN A 738 7.75 27.60 -33.90
N VAL A 739 6.71 28.45 -33.94
CA VAL A 739 6.23 29.24 -32.80
C VAL A 739 4.96 28.63 -32.22
N PHE A 740 4.85 28.61 -30.90
CA PHE A 740 3.75 28.00 -30.15
C PHE A 740 3.20 28.96 -29.09
N ILE A 741 1.88 28.95 -28.87
CA ILE A 741 1.20 29.64 -27.75
C ILE A 741 0.51 28.66 -26.82
N ASN A 742 0.40 29.05 -25.55
CA ASN A 742 -0.62 28.56 -24.63
C ASN A 742 -1.30 29.76 -23.96
N ILE A 743 -2.63 29.86 -24.05
CA ILE A 743 -3.42 30.96 -23.48
C ILE A 743 -4.11 30.44 -22.21
N TYR A 744 -4.02 31.20 -21.12
CA TYR A 744 -4.57 30.82 -19.82
C TYR A 744 -5.63 31.83 -19.38
N GLY A 745 -6.80 31.35 -18.97
CA GLY A 745 -7.87 32.15 -18.38
C GLY A 745 -8.37 31.59 -17.05
N GLU A 746 -9.47 32.13 -16.54
CA GLU A 746 -10.13 31.66 -15.31
C GLU A 746 -10.65 30.22 -15.41
N ASN A 747 -11.14 29.81 -16.58
CA ASN A 747 -11.77 28.50 -16.82
C ASN A 747 -10.80 27.46 -17.39
N GLY A 748 -9.49 27.70 -17.34
CA GLY A 748 -8.45 26.76 -17.79
C GLY A 748 -7.53 27.37 -18.84
N ASP A 749 -6.96 26.50 -19.68
CA ASP A 749 -6.00 26.91 -20.72
C ASP A 749 -6.32 26.24 -22.06
N THR A 750 -5.75 26.76 -23.14
CA THR A 750 -5.82 26.15 -24.48
C THR A 750 -4.93 24.91 -24.56
N GLY A 751 -3.87 24.85 -23.78
CA GLY A 751 -2.75 23.97 -24.04
C GLY A 751 -1.90 24.56 -25.16
N GLU A 752 -0.80 23.89 -25.49
CA GLU A 752 0.10 24.39 -26.51
C GLU A 752 -0.55 24.29 -27.91
N ARG A 753 -0.43 25.36 -28.70
CA ARG A 753 -0.98 25.52 -30.05
C ARG A 753 0.12 25.95 -30.98
N TYR A 754 0.29 25.23 -32.08
CA TYR A 754 1.27 25.58 -33.11
C TYR A 754 0.71 26.69 -34.01
N LEU A 755 1.40 27.82 -34.08
CA LEU A 755 1.02 28.96 -34.92
C LEU A 755 1.48 28.76 -36.37
N SER A 756 0.83 27.83 -37.07
CA SER A 756 1.21 27.42 -38.42
C SER A 756 0.48 28.17 -39.54
N ASN A 757 -0.75 28.61 -39.28
CA ASN A 757 -1.65 29.16 -40.28
C ASN A 757 -2.03 30.61 -39.92
N SER A 758 -1.32 31.57 -40.51
CA SER A 758 -1.63 33.00 -40.43
C SER A 758 -2.20 33.53 -41.76
N ASP A 759 -2.62 34.79 -41.73
CA ASP A 759 -2.90 35.61 -42.90
C ASP A 759 -1.67 35.84 -43.81
N ASN A 760 -0.45 35.73 -43.27
CA ASN A 760 0.80 35.79 -44.05
C ASN A 760 1.39 34.41 -44.39
N ILE A 761 2.02 34.31 -45.56
CA ILE A 761 2.68 33.06 -46.01
C ILE A 761 4.01 32.83 -45.28
N ASN A 762 4.82 33.89 -45.17
CA ASN A 762 6.04 33.88 -44.39
C ASN A 762 5.76 34.64 -43.09
N LYS A 763 5.96 33.96 -41.96
CA LYS A 763 5.50 34.37 -40.64
C LYS A 763 6.63 34.95 -39.83
N PHE A 764 6.30 35.78 -38.85
CA PHE A 764 7.20 36.30 -37.84
C PHE A 764 8.40 37.06 -38.42
N GLU A 765 8.18 37.79 -39.51
CA GLU A 765 9.20 38.65 -40.12
C GLU A 765 9.37 39.95 -39.35
N ARG A 766 10.55 40.54 -39.49
CA ARG A 766 10.85 41.82 -38.84
C ARG A 766 9.79 42.88 -39.19
N GLY A 767 9.20 43.49 -38.15
CA GLY A 767 8.17 44.53 -38.28
C GLY A 767 6.82 44.02 -38.77
N GLN A 768 6.62 42.70 -38.82
CA GLN A 768 5.39 42.07 -39.28
C GLN A 768 4.38 41.88 -38.15
N GLU A 769 3.11 41.96 -38.51
CA GLU A 769 1.97 41.47 -37.76
C GLU A 769 1.47 40.18 -38.41
N ASP A 770 1.34 39.12 -37.63
CA ASP A 770 0.79 37.85 -38.07
C ASP A 770 -0.45 37.50 -37.25
N VAL A 771 -1.57 37.26 -37.92
CA VAL A 771 -2.86 37.00 -37.28
C VAL A 771 -3.20 35.52 -37.37
N PHE A 772 -3.47 34.90 -36.22
CA PHE A 772 -3.82 33.49 -36.09
C PHE A 772 -5.19 33.32 -35.44
N THR A 773 -5.84 32.20 -35.72
CA THR A 773 -7.11 31.83 -35.07
C THR A 773 -6.87 30.63 -34.15
N VAL A 774 -7.16 30.79 -32.87
CA VAL A 774 -7.08 29.73 -31.87
C VAL A 774 -8.48 29.43 -31.34
N THR A 775 -8.97 28.22 -31.56
CA THR A 775 -10.23 27.74 -30.99
C THR A 775 -9.97 26.94 -29.71
N ALA A 776 -10.76 27.21 -28.68
CA ALA A 776 -10.73 26.48 -27.42
C ALA A 776 -12.06 26.65 -26.67
N VAL A 777 -12.29 25.85 -25.64
CA VAL A 777 -13.40 26.11 -24.71
C VAL A 777 -13.21 27.51 -24.11
N ASP A 778 -14.31 28.26 -23.93
CA ASP A 778 -14.30 29.58 -23.30
C ASP A 778 -13.48 29.60 -22.01
N LEU A 779 -12.39 30.37 -22.02
CA LEU A 779 -11.39 30.46 -20.97
C LEU A 779 -11.81 31.46 -19.89
N GLY A 780 -12.89 32.21 -20.10
CA GLY A 780 -13.22 33.37 -19.29
C GLY A 780 -12.13 34.46 -19.37
N PRO A 781 -12.06 35.36 -18.38
CA PRO A 781 -11.03 36.40 -18.36
C PRO A 781 -9.61 35.84 -18.49
N LEU A 782 -8.85 36.33 -19.47
CA LEU A 782 -7.48 35.87 -19.71
C LEU A 782 -6.54 36.38 -18.61
N LYS A 783 -5.71 35.47 -18.08
CA LYS A 783 -4.77 35.74 -16.97
C LYS A 783 -3.33 35.88 -17.44
N LYS A 784 -2.91 35.05 -18.39
CA LYS A 784 -1.56 35.05 -18.96
C LYS A 784 -1.54 34.31 -20.30
N LEU A 785 -0.45 34.45 -21.04
CA LEU A 785 -0.09 33.56 -22.13
C LEU A 785 1.37 33.12 -21.99
N ARG A 786 1.69 31.95 -22.54
CA ARG A 786 3.06 31.48 -22.76
C ARG A 786 3.30 31.40 -24.26
N ILE A 787 4.32 32.07 -24.75
CA ILE A 787 4.72 32.01 -26.17
C ILE A 787 6.18 31.57 -26.26
N ARG A 788 6.47 30.62 -27.17
CA ARG A 788 7.81 30.06 -27.34
C ARG A 788 8.08 29.66 -28.79
N HIS A 789 9.34 29.40 -29.10
CA HIS A 789 9.73 28.70 -30.33
C HIS A 789 10.54 27.43 -30.00
N ASP A 790 10.73 26.54 -30.98
CA ASP A 790 11.48 25.29 -30.82
C ASP A 790 12.97 25.39 -31.20
N ASN A 791 13.42 26.60 -31.56
CA ASN A 791 14.78 26.86 -32.05
C ASN A 791 15.18 26.01 -33.28
N SER A 792 14.20 25.57 -34.06
CA SER A 792 14.44 24.93 -35.36
C SER A 792 14.89 25.94 -36.41
N HIS A 793 15.52 25.43 -37.47
CA HIS A 793 16.07 26.18 -38.61
C HIS A 793 17.25 27.12 -38.29
N SER A 794 17.94 27.57 -39.34
CA SER A 794 18.98 28.61 -39.25
C SER A 794 18.29 29.96 -39.32
N HIS A 795 18.42 30.81 -38.29
CA HIS A 795 17.65 32.06 -38.04
C HIS A 795 16.42 31.89 -37.13
N SER A 796 16.64 31.27 -35.97
CA SER A 796 15.61 31.04 -34.95
C SER A 796 15.46 32.15 -33.91
N SER A 797 16.40 33.10 -33.84
CA SER A 797 16.38 34.19 -32.85
C SER A 797 15.27 35.17 -33.18
N TRP A 798 14.36 35.41 -32.24
CA TRP A 798 13.14 36.17 -32.50
C TRP A 798 13.03 37.36 -31.55
N TYR A 799 12.71 38.55 -32.04
CA TYR A 799 12.36 39.68 -31.17
C TYR A 799 10.85 39.91 -31.18
N LEU A 800 10.19 39.48 -30.10
CA LEU A 800 8.76 39.65 -29.93
C LEU A 800 8.47 41.03 -29.33
N ASP A 801 7.71 41.87 -30.04
CA ASP A 801 7.24 43.16 -29.53
C ASP A 801 6.09 42.92 -28.53
N ARG A 802 4.98 42.35 -29.00
CA ARG A 802 3.79 42.05 -28.19
C ARG A 802 2.89 41.01 -28.84
N VAL A 803 1.95 40.50 -28.05
CA VAL A 803 0.82 39.70 -28.54
C VAL A 803 -0.47 40.41 -28.14
N GLU A 804 -1.42 40.49 -29.06
CA GLU A 804 -2.79 40.94 -28.79
C GLU A 804 -3.72 39.74 -28.98
N ILE A 805 -4.66 39.56 -28.06
CA ILE A 805 -5.66 38.49 -28.16
C ILE A 805 -7.04 39.12 -28.10
N VAL A 806 -7.83 38.94 -29.17
CA VAL A 806 -9.24 39.33 -29.22
C VAL A 806 -10.09 38.12 -28.89
N ASP A 807 -10.83 38.19 -27.78
CA ASP A 807 -11.91 37.27 -27.49
C ASP A 807 -13.12 37.64 -28.36
N THR A 808 -13.43 36.79 -29.34
CA THR A 808 -14.50 37.08 -30.32
C THR A 808 -15.92 36.96 -29.75
N LYS A 809 -16.10 36.36 -28.57
CA LYS A 809 -17.40 36.19 -27.92
C LYS A 809 -17.89 37.48 -27.27
N ASP A 810 -16.99 38.18 -26.59
CA ASP A 810 -17.32 39.41 -25.85
C ASP A 810 -16.69 40.68 -26.46
N ASP A 811 -15.91 40.53 -27.55
CA ASP A 811 -15.19 41.61 -28.25
C ASP A 811 -14.16 42.30 -27.35
N THR A 812 -13.60 41.57 -26.37
CA THR A 812 -12.56 42.06 -25.46
C THR A 812 -11.17 41.82 -26.03
N THR A 813 -10.34 42.87 -26.09
CA THR A 813 -8.93 42.76 -26.49
C THR A 813 -8.01 42.77 -25.28
N TYR A 814 -7.14 41.76 -25.18
CA TYR A 814 -6.11 41.63 -24.16
C TYR A 814 -4.73 41.92 -24.75
N TYR A 815 -3.95 42.74 -24.07
CA TYR A 815 -2.65 43.24 -24.55
C TYR A 815 -1.50 42.65 -23.75
N PHE A 816 -0.57 41.95 -24.41
CA PHE A 816 0.55 41.24 -23.77
C PHE A 816 1.90 41.77 -24.30
N PRO A 817 2.45 42.86 -23.72
CA PRO A 817 3.73 43.42 -24.15
C PRO A 817 4.90 42.49 -23.78
N CYS A 818 5.85 42.31 -24.69
CA CYS A 818 7.05 41.49 -24.47
C CYS A 818 8.35 42.30 -24.58
N ASN A 819 8.56 42.95 -25.73
CA ASN A 819 9.73 43.77 -26.07
C ASN A 819 11.07 43.12 -25.71
N ARG A 820 11.24 41.84 -26.08
CA ARG A 820 12.45 41.07 -25.76
C ARG A 820 12.80 40.05 -26.83
N TRP A 821 14.08 39.69 -26.84
CA TRP A 821 14.56 38.55 -27.60
C TRP A 821 14.11 37.24 -26.94
N LEU A 822 13.60 36.34 -27.77
CA LEU A 822 13.45 34.91 -27.52
C LEU A 822 14.50 34.22 -28.39
N ALA A 823 15.66 33.93 -27.81
CA ALA A 823 16.81 33.41 -28.52
C ALA A 823 17.79 32.76 -27.54
N VAL A 824 18.56 31.78 -28.00
CA VAL A 824 19.59 31.12 -27.16
C VAL A 824 20.88 31.94 -27.04
N ASP A 825 21.09 32.89 -27.94
CA ASP A 825 22.31 33.68 -28.10
C ASP A 825 22.13 35.20 -27.87
N GLU A 826 20.90 35.68 -27.64
CA GLU A 826 20.56 37.09 -27.36
C GLU A 826 19.82 37.25 -26.00
N ASP A 827 19.75 38.49 -25.50
CA ASP A 827 19.14 38.91 -24.21
C ASP A 827 19.48 37.98 -23.01
N ASP A 828 18.52 37.18 -22.54
CA ASP A 828 18.68 36.29 -21.39
C ASP A 828 18.79 34.79 -21.75
N GLY A 829 18.92 34.47 -23.04
CA GLY A 829 19.10 33.11 -23.53
C GLY A 829 17.84 32.23 -23.48
N GLN A 830 16.67 32.82 -23.23
CA GLN A 830 15.39 32.10 -23.15
C GLN A 830 14.67 32.13 -24.50
N ILE A 831 14.06 31.00 -24.89
CA ILE A 831 13.28 30.85 -26.14
C ILE A 831 11.76 30.87 -25.89
N ALA A 832 11.36 31.26 -24.68
CA ALA A 832 9.98 31.27 -24.22
C ALA A 832 9.73 32.45 -23.27
N ARG A 833 8.50 32.96 -23.27
CA ARG A 833 8.04 34.02 -22.35
C ARG A 833 6.65 33.71 -21.82
N GLU A 834 6.46 33.97 -20.53
CA GLU A 834 5.13 34.12 -19.95
C GLU A 834 4.81 35.61 -19.84
N LEU A 835 3.68 36.02 -20.41
CA LEU A 835 3.22 37.40 -20.46
C LEU A 835 1.87 37.51 -19.76
N VAL A 836 1.65 38.59 -19.04
CA VAL A 836 0.37 38.93 -18.38
C VAL A 836 -0.29 40.09 -19.13
N PRO A 837 -1.63 40.14 -19.19
CA PRO A 837 -2.31 41.19 -19.91
C PRO A 837 -2.18 42.53 -19.16
N VAL A 838 -2.08 43.63 -19.90
CA VAL A 838 -2.08 44.99 -19.37
C VAL A 838 -3.29 45.77 -19.90
N ASP A 839 -3.70 46.82 -19.19
CA ASP A 839 -4.75 47.72 -19.68
C ASP A 839 -4.31 48.42 -20.98
N GLU A 840 -5.24 48.62 -21.91
CA GLU A 840 -5.03 49.33 -23.18
C GLU A 840 -4.39 50.72 -22.99
N ALA A 841 -4.67 51.38 -21.87
CA ALA A 841 -4.10 52.68 -21.51
C ALA A 841 -2.57 52.67 -21.38
N PHE A 842 -1.95 51.52 -21.11
CA PHE A 842 -0.50 51.35 -21.09
C PHE A 842 0.10 51.19 -22.49
N MET A 843 -0.68 50.72 -23.47
CA MET A 843 -0.23 50.61 -24.87
C MET A 843 -0.22 51.96 -25.60
N LYS A 844 -1.05 52.93 -25.19
CA LYS A 844 -1.20 54.24 -25.86
C LYS A 844 -0.27 55.35 -25.34
N LYS A 845 0.62 55.09 -24.38
CA LYS A 845 1.39 56.14 -23.69
C LYS A 845 2.71 56.55 -24.35
N ASP A 846 3.13 55.89 -25.44
CA ASP A 846 4.52 55.94 -25.92
C ASP A 846 4.69 56.49 -27.36
N GLU A 847 3.80 57.37 -27.87
CA GLU A 847 4.10 58.11 -29.11
C GLU A 847 5.03 59.33 -28.88
N ASP A 848 5.23 59.80 -27.63
CA ASP A 848 5.89 61.09 -27.37
C ASP A 848 7.16 61.07 -26.47
N GLU A 849 7.57 59.95 -25.86
CA GLU A 849 8.79 59.91 -25.02
C GLU A 849 9.73 58.74 -25.38
N GLU A 850 10.81 59.05 -26.12
CA GLU A 850 11.94 58.15 -26.35
C GLU A 850 12.58 57.73 -25.00
N GLY A 851 12.38 56.48 -24.56
CA GLY A 851 13.34 55.77 -23.72
C GLY A 851 12.87 54.99 -22.49
N THR A 852 11.58 54.87 -22.18
CA THR A 852 11.12 54.29 -20.88
C THR A 852 10.36 52.96 -20.93
N SER A 853 10.08 52.41 -22.12
CA SER A 853 9.30 51.15 -22.28
C SER A 853 9.92 49.92 -21.58
N THR A 854 11.26 49.85 -21.49
CA THR A 854 11.95 48.67 -20.90
C THR A 854 11.82 48.53 -19.38
N THR A 855 11.37 49.57 -18.67
CA THR A 855 11.37 49.60 -17.20
C THR A 855 10.02 49.34 -16.52
N LEU A 856 8.88 49.48 -17.21
CA LEU A 856 7.55 49.37 -16.56
C LEU A 856 6.87 48.00 -16.66
N GLY A 857 7.19 47.17 -17.67
CA GLY A 857 6.80 45.74 -17.69
C GLY A 857 7.43 44.91 -16.55
N LEU A 858 8.37 45.50 -15.80
CA LEU A 858 8.99 44.93 -14.60
C LEU A 858 8.25 45.27 -13.30
N GLU A 859 7.34 46.26 -13.27
CA GLU A 859 6.70 46.69 -12.01
C GLU A 859 5.48 45.85 -11.60
N GLN A 860 4.92 45.01 -12.49
CA GLN A 860 3.95 43.97 -12.10
C GLN A 860 4.60 42.63 -11.70
N LYS A 861 5.93 42.54 -11.59
CA LYS A 861 6.64 41.36 -11.03
C LYS A 861 6.51 41.18 -9.52
N SER A 862 5.65 41.92 -8.82
CA SER A 862 5.60 41.89 -7.35
C SER A 862 4.89 40.68 -6.73
N MET A 863 4.57 39.61 -7.48
CA MET A 863 4.20 38.32 -6.87
C MET A 863 5.07 37.13 -7.29
N SER A 864 6.15 37.33 -8.07
CA SER A 864 6.98 36.19 -8.46
C SER A 864 7.84 35.67 -7.30
N THR A 865 7.66 34.42 -6.90
CA THR A 865 8.54 33.74 -5.93
C THR A 865 9.69 33.06 -6.66
N THR A 866 10.91 33.28 -6.19
CA THR A 866 12.12 32.73 -6.80
C THR A 866 12.54 31.43 -6.11
N TYR A 867 12.60 30.34 -6.86
CA TYR A 867 13.06 29.03 -6.39
C TYR A 867 14.48 28.74 -6.91
N THR A 868 15.32 28.14 -6.06
CA THR A 868 16.67 27.68 -6.42
C THR A 868 16.70 26.16 -6.48
N LEU A 869 16.79 25.60 -7.68
CA LEU A 869 16.92 24.15 -7.88
C LEU A 869 18.41 23.76 -7.90
N ARG A 870 18.81 22.83 -7.02
CA ARG A 870 20.15 22.25 -7.00
C ARG A 870 20.07 20.74 -7.23
N ILE A 871 20.64 20.28 -8.34
CA ILE A 871 20.65 18.86 -8.72
C ILE A 871 22.06 18.30 -8.50
N LYS A 872 22.16 17.16 -7.82
CA LYS A 872 23.43 16.44 -7.58
C LYS A 872 23.38 15.07 -8.25
N THR A 873 24.27 14.86 -9.23
CA THR A 873 24.48 13.55 -9.86
C THR A 873 25.24 12.61 -8.91
N GLY A 874 24.87 11.32 -8.88
CA GLY A 874 25.49 10.32 -8.00
C GLY A 874 26.94 9.98 -8.36
N GLU A 875 27.68 9.39 -7.42
CA GLU A 875 29.14 9.12 -7.56
C GLU A 875 29.47 7.79 -8.27
N LYS A 876 28.49 7.09 -8.84
CA LYS A 876 28.73 5.84 -9.58
C LYS A 876 29.38 6.13 -10.94
N LYS A 877 30.24 5.21 -11.40
CA LYS A 877 30.82 5.27 -12.75
C LYS A 877 29.68 5.28 -13.79
N ASN A 878 29.71 6.24 -14.72
CA ASN A 878 28.68 6.49 -15.75
C ASN A 878 27.32 7.00 -15.22
N ALA A 879 27.24 7.60 -14.04
CA ALA A 879 25.98 8.14 -13.49
C ALA A 879 25.53 9.49 -14.10
N GLY A 880 26.30 10.06 -15.03
CA GLY A 880 25.94 11.30 -15.74
C GLY A 880 25.09 11.05 -16.98
N THR A 881 24.51 12.12 -17.53
CA THR A 881 23.78 12.12 -18.81
C THR A 881 24.30 13.24 -19.71
N ASP A 882 24.34 12.99 -21.01
CA ASP A 882 24.58 13.96 -22.08
C ASP A 882 23.28 14.40 -22.78
N ALA A 883 22.13 13.89 -22.31
CA ALA A 883 20.80 14.29 -22.77
C ALA A 883 20.41 15.66 -22.22
N ASN A 884 19.51 16.35 -22.94
CA ASN A 884 18.88 17.58 -22.46
C ASN A 884 18.01 17.26 -21.23
N VAL A 885 18.42 17.75 -20.07
CA VAL A 885 17.67 17.56 -18.82
C VAL A 885 16.69 18.71 -18.66
N CYS A 886 15.44 18.44 -18.30
CA CYS A 886 14.44 19.46 -18.00
C CYS A 886 13.85 19.29 -16.60
N ALA A 887 13.18 20.33 -16.09
CA ALA A 887 12.42 20.31 -14.85
C ALA A 887 11.06 20.99 -15.05
N ILE A 888 10.05 20.56 -14.31
CA ILE A 888 8.74 21.23 -14.20
C ILE A 888 8.49 21.42 -12.71
N LEU A 889 8.16 22.65 -12.28
CA LEU A 889 7.72 22.92 -10.91
C LEU A 889 6.20 23.08 -10.93
N PHE A 890 5.51 22.29 -10.11
CA PHE A 890 4.06 22.34 -9.95
C PHE A 890 3.70 23.19 -8.72
N GLY A 891 2.74 24.09 -8.88
CA GLY A 891 2.14 24.92 -7.83
C GLY A 891 0.65 24.61 -7.62
N GLU A 892 0.01 25.30 -6.67
CA GLU A 892 -1.41 25.08 -6.36
C GLU A 892 -2.34 25.47 -7.52
N ASN A 893 -1.98 26.48 -8.30
CA ASN A 893 -2.81 27.02 -9.39
C ASN A 893 -2.27 26.72 -10.80
N ASP A 894 -0.98 26.40 -10.95
CA ASP A 894 -0.35 26.16 -12.26
C ASP A 894 1.04 25.49 -12.13
N ASP A 895 1.68 25.17 -13.24
CA ASP A 895 3.06 24.69 -13.32
C ASP A 895 3.97 25.57 -14.21
N THR A 896 5.29 25.40 -14.12
CA THR A 896 6.24 26.21 -14.91
C THR A 896 6.35 25.81 -16.39
N GLY A 897 5.69 24.73 -16.80
CA GLY A 897 6.02 24.00 -18.01
C GLY A 897 7.44 23.42 -17.99
N THR A 898 7.82 22.83 -19.11
CA THR A 898 9.14 22.19 -19.31
C THR A 898 10.25 23.24 -19.38
N GLU A 899 11.10 23.26 -18.34
CA GLU A 899 12.26 24.14 -18.23
C GLU A 899 13.58 23.40 -18.50
N SER A 900 14.29 23.76 -19.58
CA SER A 900 15.56 23.10 -19.98
C SER A 900 16.76 23.52 -19.10
N LEU A 901 17.38 22.57 -18.43
CA LEU A 901 18.51 22.77 -17.53
C LEU A 901 19.84 22.76 -18.31
N THR A 902 20.28 23.92 -18.78
CA THR A 902 21.61 24.10 -19.39
C THR A 902 22.72 24.27 -18.32
N SER A 903 23.98 24.05 -18.71
CA SER A 903 25.15 23.65 -17.91
C SER A 903 25.66 24.56 -16.75
N ARG A 904 24.85 25.41 -16.14
CA ARG A 904 25.23 26.13 -14.92
C ARG A 904 24.77 25.38 -13.67
N LEU A 905 25.72 25.15 -12.75
CA LEU A 905 25.56 24.47 -11.45
C LEU A 905 24.45 25.02 -10.51
N VAL A 906 23.79 26.11 -10.88
CA VAL A 906 22.65 26.71 -10.17
C VAL A 906 21.74 27.38 -11.22
N ARG A 907 20.48 26.96 -11.31
CA ARG A 907 19.45 27.65 -12.12
C ARG A 907 18.41 28.27 -11.18
N THR A 908 18.05 29.51 -11.49
CA THR A 908 17.05 30.28 -10.74
C THR A 908 15.77 30.23 -11.54
N ILE A 909 14.72 29.63 -10.98
CA ILE A 909 13.41 29.51 -11.64
C ILE A 909 12.48 30.49 -10.93
N LYS A 910 11.77 31.32 -11.71
CA LYS A 910 10.81 32.29 -11.19
C LYS A 910 9.40 31.78 -11.52
N ILE A 911 8.53 31.77 -10.53
CA ILE A 911 7.12 31.40 -10.68
C ILE A 911 6.30 32.62 -10.30
N ASN A 912 5.36 33.03 -11.15
CA ASN A 912 4.43 34.13 -10.89
C ASN A 912 3.26 33.70 -10.01
#